data_AF-A0A1M6XW44-F1
#
_entry.id   AF-A0A1M6XW44-F1
#
_cell.length_a   1.000
_cell.length_b   1.000
_cell.length_c   1.000
_cell.angle_alpha   90.00
_cell.angle_beta   90.00
_cell.angle_gamma   90.00
#
_symmetry.space_group_name_H-M   'P 1'
#
loop_
_entity.id
_entity.type
_entity.pdbx_description
1 polymer ?
#
loop_
_entity_poly.entity_id
_entity_poly.type
_entity_poly.pdbx_seq_one_letter_code
_entity_poly.pdbx_strand_id
1 'polypeptide(L)'
;MKCKRRIKGFLLAFFLIIGLIAPGRAAHAEKPEVTFDKITGEFTFTTIDTKATTNIRWNTIGFTVCREPTQGYPRKDTDGDSKTQDWAYFDIKKGQKDQYPYGDGVHVKVTFKFDKDQVNAAFKNTKLDEIKDNDIIYFNGVFDIIYNGTEDKEHIYYNLSGKPYGIATAAPWNDTKDFDDRFDLSVLFHDGDNKYPITIERRIYSNSTSTLYDNTDYPKQKKNTTFSTSWHNVTNKINTNGKEYYLYRLYYTNLRDPKKIVGNRKTSVNPYLSPTEYKDALSYLRDREYTIKDKGLKITAMYRRFTEKPTESGDSMEREFETIDPTAVIKADTRGNEAYDVLEGIPGTESLYANAITSKYLSGYRFKKVEGTKLYPVTVTKTYTLTWKDKGEVGKPDLPHSDTRTVPKTYYIERKYSYWYIDFLGVYGLDKAIIENDALPGKSITLTPSGYKAPTVSYTNSTSESDHITEPKIKTPAALSQSINGGYSEPSVPDDNLKSYAEAAVDKILCKNDKLLFNGQTMMSDTRKEEAADMPIAIPEGTEEIGENVLYKSNLVIPGTRANEAYESTGIITYKPIVNICNREALEVDTDYEINDVNPVVVHTPVVCDGMVQDNRSDNQMITPDAGRASLVLDRPFYVTLPTTGMHRDIQGYGYRDYGKYIASRQVKFAFDTYKGSSTAGTFIPKDTWTGVAENTLFYVPAWVTEGRYEIRFRSTAINAAANDGYGKSEDIANISLANYVAEDSSIVQISGRIYGLNIYDVTDYPIWEKVFRLPNSLKLTGFHYTVGVKNQNGESSGQNPQFTITMVNGSHPNYKNQGILKTGYMTRFSLTTVGSMADSDDYVRIKPKFYFADKDGKNRREADIYYTESFNGKEHILVKMGGNLDLENDKSIKTGDPYLGIPESELQRTAYYEGVPLRKWKSQTKKIYNYMNIMLPFTLRTFIGFVDPIPQTVTEKQAATSVQHWYGEYYLPAEVHIVPKGYDVSNYALHHGGLDYHEKFWLKEGYIIVNFDITTVKDGELNLSYINAANSENGYCNMWKREGYQYRKTSYHGISFNFQDGDYVIYYANHSVQEDYISSGTH
;
A
#
# COMPACT_ATOMS: atom_id res chain seq x y z
N MET A 1 -23.19 12.22 81.73
CA MET A 1 -23.40 13.56 82.32
C MET A 1 -23.20 14.61 81.24
N LYS A 2 -24.12 15.57 81.13
CA LYS A 2 -24.13 16.64 80.14
C LYS A 2 -22.89 17.55 80.25
N CYS A 3 -22.57 18.16 79.10
CA CYS A 3 -22.19 19.58 78.93
C CYS A 3 -20.76 20.06 79.20
N LYS A 4 -20.28 20.81 78.18
CA LYS A 4 -19.42 22.02 78.21
C LYS A 4 -17.93 21.75 78.51
N ARG A 5 -16.94 22.35 77.83
CA ARG A 5 -16.86 23.38 76.78
C ARG A 5 -15.39 23.41 76.33
N ARG A 6 -15.15 23.53 75.01
CA ARG A 6 -14.00 24.18 74.33
C ARG A 6 -12.60 23.61 74.66
N ILE A 7 -11.95 22.82 73.80
CA ILE A 7 -11.46 23.12 72.42
C ILE A 7 -10.86 24.53 72.32
N LYS A 8 -9.55 24.62 72.59
CA LYS A 8 -8.55 25.48 71.94
C LYS A 8 -7.19 25.17 72.57
N GLY A 9 -6.28 24.52 71.84
CA GLY A 9 -4.90 24.34 72.33
C GLY A 9 -4.05 23.20 71.77
N PHE A 10 -4.45 22.49 70.71
CA PHE A 10 -3.58 21.43 70.12
C PHE A 10 -3.61 21.35 68.58
N LEU A 11 -4.09 22.39 67.91
CA LEU A 11 -4.36 22.41 66.45
C LEU A 11 -3.53 23.46 65.70
N LEU A 12 -2.32 23.79 66.20
CA LEU A 12 -1.42 24.78 65.58
C LEU A 12 -0.07 24.20 65.11
N ALA A 13 0.23 22.93 65.35
CA ALA A 13 1.53 22.33 64.99
C ALA A 13 1.47 21.35 63.79
N PHE A 14 0.31 21.13 63.17
CA PHE A 14 0.16 20.22 62.01
C PHE A 14 -0.26 20.92 60.71
N PHE A 15 -0.44 22.25 60.71
CA PHE A 15 -0.94 23.02 59.56
C PHE A 15 0.11 23.85 58.80
N LEU A 16 1.41 23.65 59.07
CA LEU A 16 2.48 24.43 58.42
C LEU A 16 3.47 23.60 57.57
N ILE A 17 3.16 22.33 57.26
CA ILE A 17 4.00 21.43 56.44
C ILE A 17 3.23 20.73 55.29
N ILE A 18 2.03 21.19 54.91
CA ILE A 18 1.35 20.76 53.65
C ILE A 18 0.88 21.99 52.87
N GLY A 19 1.83 22.87 52.57
CA GLY A 19 1.63 24.03 51.74
C GLY A 19 2.80 24.17 50.78
N LEU A 20 3.07 23.15 49.95
CA LEU A 20 3.97 23.24 48.79
C LEU A 20 3.95 22.02 47.84
N ILE A 21 2.96 21.14 47.91
CA ILE A 21 2.71 20.13 46.87
C ILE A 21 1.20 19.93 46.72
N ALA A 22 0.55 20.91 46.09
CA ALA A 22 -0.62 20.61 45.30
C ALA A 22 -0.14 20.59 43.85
N PRO A 23 -0.25 19.47 43.10
CA PRO A 23 -0.31 19.61 41.66
C PRO A 23 -1.49 20.55 41.42
N GLY A 24 -1.22 21.70 40.80
CA GLY A 24 -2.29 22.52 40.28
C GLY A 24 -3.20 21.58 39.51
N ARG A 25 -4.46 21.47 39.94
CA ARG A 25 -5.50 20.94 39.07
C ARG A 25 -5.54 21.90 37.89
N ALA A 26 -4.79 21.56 36.85
CA ALA A 26 -5.07 22.07 35.51
C ALA A 26 -6.53 21.70 35.27
N ALA A 27 -7.37 22.71 35.08
CA ALA A 27 -8.68 22.51 34.49
C ALA A 27 -8.42 21.83 33.13
N HIS A 28 -8.69 20.54 33.04
CA HIS A 28 -8.90 19.91 31.74
C HIS A 28 -10.08 20.65 31.11
N ALA A 29 -9.94 21.10 29.86
CA ALA A 29 -11.10 21.43 29.05
C ALA A 29 -11.99 20.18 29.02
N GLU A 30 -13.24 20.31 29.48
CA GLU A 30 -14.19 19.20 29.53
C GLU A 30 -14.51 18.81 28.08
N LYS A 31 -14.35 17.53 27.70
CA LYS A 31 -14.63 17.09 26.32
C LYS A 31 -16.11 17.35 26.00
N PRO A 32 -16.44 17.92 24.83
CA PRO A 32 -17.83 18.16 24.45
C PRO A 32 -18.59 16.85 24.23
N GLU A 33 -19.87 16.84 24.59
CA GLU A 33 -20.77 15.73 24.29
C GLU A 33 -21.23 15.79 22.84
N VAL A 34 -20.99 14.72 22.09
CA VAL A 34 -21.49 14.55 20.72
C VAL A 34 -22.90 13.98 20.77
N THR A 35 -23.87 14.74 20.24
CA THR A 35 -25.27 14.32 20.18
C THR A 35 -25.61 13.75 18.80
N PHE A 36 -26.39 12.66 18.78
CA PHE A 36 -26.91 12.04 17.56
C PHE A 36 -28.44 12.01 17.58
N ASP A 37 -29.07 12.69 16.64
CA ASP A 37 -30.52 12.69 16.48
C ASP A 37 -30.97 11.45 15.69
N LYS A 38 -31.71 10.56 16.36
CA LYS A 38 -32.16 9.28 15.79
C LYS A 38 -33.21 9.43 14.69
N ILE A 39 -33.92 10.56 14.63
CA ILE A 39 -34.97 10.82 13.65
C ILE A 39 -34.35 11.42 12.39
N THR A 40 -33.50 12.43 12.56
CA THR A 40 -32.90 13.16 11.43
C THR A 40 -31.60 12.52 10.93
N GLY A 41 -30.90 11.74 11.77
CA GLY A 41 -29.60 11.12 11.49
C GLY A 41 -28.43 12.10 11.61
N GLU A 42 -28.60 13.16 12.38
CA GLU A 42 -27.71 14.31 12.46
C GLU A 42 -26.78 14.24 13.67
N PHE A 43 -25.49 14.55 13.49
CA PHE A 43 -24.55 14.75 14.60
C PHE A 43 -24.36 16.24 14.90
N THR A 44 -24.40 16.61 16.18
CA THR A 44 -24.14 17.99 16.63
C THR A 44 -23.31 18.02 17.91
N PHE A 45 -22.33 18.92 17.98
CA PHE A 45 -21.56 19.22 19.19
C PHE A 45 -20.95 20.62 19.16
N THR A 46 -20.58 21.15 20.33
CA THR A 46 -20.04 22.50 20.50
C THR A 46 -18.75 22.49 21.31
N THR A 47 -17.70 23.10 20.77
CA THR A 47 -16.40 23.33 21.44
C THR A 47 -16.28 24.77 21.94
N ILE A 48 -15.31 25.04 22.81
CA ILE A 48 -15.00 26.37 23.36
C ILE A 48 -13.52 26.66 23.10
N ASP A 49 -13.24 27.68 22.29
CA ASP A 49 -11.89 28.01 21.85
C ASP A 49 -11.41 29.36 22.41
N THR A 50 -10.11 29.50 22.60
CA THR A 50 -9.48 30.80 22.89
C THR A 50 -9.55 31.70 21.66
N LYS A 51 -10.01 32.94 21.85
CA LYS A 51 -10.09 33.94 20.78
C LYS A 51 -8.68 34.31 20.30
N ALA A 52 -8.42 34.14 19.00
CA ALA A 52 -7.12 34.48 18.40
C ALA A 52 -6.73 35.95 18.63
N THR A 53 -5.50 36.17 19.10
CA THR A 53 -4.89 37.49 19.34
C THR A 53 -3.83 37.86 18.30
N THR A 54 -3.45 36.92 17.42
CA THR A 54 -2.47 37.09 16.33
C THR A 54 -3.12 36.87 14.97
N ASN A 55 -2.32 37.02 13.90
CA ASN A 55 -2.74 36.76 12.52
C ASN A 55 -2.61 35.28 12.10
N ILE A 56 -2.24 34.38 13.03
CA ILE A 56 -2.17 32.93 12.79
C ILE A 56 -3.38 32.30 13.48
N ARG A 57 -4.18 31.55 12.73
CA ARG A 57 -5.39 30.87 13.24
C ARG A 57 -5.44 29.45 12.71
N TRP A 58 -6.08 28.54 13.40
CA TRP A 58 -6.45 27.25 12.82
C TRP A 58 -7.89 27.33 12.30
N ASN A 59 -8.20 26.41 11.41
CA ASN A 59 -9.57 26.20 10.97
C ASN A 59 -9.84 24.69 10.93
N THR A 60 -10.80 24.24 11.76
CA THR A 60 -11.31 22.88 11.67
C THR A 60 -12.11 22.75 10.37
N ILE A 61 -11.63 21.87 9.48
CA ILE A 61 -12.21 21.61 8.15
C ILE A 61 -12.98 20.29 8.09
N GLY A 62 -12.78 19.40 9.05
CA GLY A 62 -13.46 18.11 9.06
C GLY A 62 -13.17 17.29 10.30
N PHE A 63 -13.67 16.06 10.33
CA PHE A 63 -13.36 15.06 11.34
C PHE A 63 -13.15 13.67 10.73
N THR A 64 -12.17 12.91 11.23
CA THR A 64 -12.10 11.46 11.01
C THR A 64 -12.86 10.74 12.11
N VAL A 65 -13.68 9.75 11.74
CA VAL A 65 -14.60 9.04 12.63
C VAL A 65 -14.28 7.55 12.62
N CYS A 66 -14.02 6.94 13.77
CA CYS A 66 -13.55 5.55 13.87
C CYS A 66 -14.27 4.77 14.97
N ARG A 67 -14.07 3.45 15.04
CA ARG A 67 -14.75 2.57 16.04
C ARG A 67 -14.00 2.44 17.36
N GLU A 68 -12.74 2.85 17.42
CA GLU A 68 -11.86 2.75 18.58
C GLU A 68 -11.19 4.10 18.84
N PRO A 69 -10.86 4.46 20.09
CA PRO A 69 -10.13 5.69 20.37
C PRO A 69 -8.71 5.64 19.79
N THR A 70 -8.25 6.77 19.28
CA THR A 70 -6.99 6.95 18.54
C THR A 70 -5.86 7.52 19.39
N GLN A 71 -6.18 8.02 20.59
CA GLN A 71 -5.24 8.67 21.50
C GLN A 71 -4.56 9.90 20.89
N GLY A 72 -5.27 10.65 20.02
CA GLY A 72 -4.75 11.83 19.34
C GLY A 72 -3.93 11.55 18.08
N TYR A 73 -3.89 10.30 17.61
CA TYR A 73 -3.20 9.88 16.39
C TYR A 73 -4.17 9.14 15.45
N PRO A 74 -5.20 9.82 14.92
CA PRO A 74 -6.08 9.19 13.96
C PRO A 74 -5.31 8.78 12.71
N ARG A 75 -5.60 7.58 12.20
CA ARG A 75 -4.95 7.03 11.01
C ARG A 75 -5.22 7.94 9.81
N LYS A 76 -4.17 8.26 9.05
CA LYS A 76 -4.23 9.19 7.92
C LYS A 76 -4.62 8.50 6.60
N ASP A 77 -4.40 7.19 6.51
CA ASP A 77 -4.46 6.48 5.24
C ASP A 77 -5.81 5.79 5.05
N THR A 78 -6.46 6.09 3.94
CA THR A 78 -7.44 5.21 3.31
C THR A 78 -6.64 4.29 2.39
N ASP A 79 -6.63 2.97 2.64
CA ASP A 79 -6.01 1.97 1.75
C ASP A 79 -6.70 1.92 0.35
N GLY A 80 -7.61 2.86 0.06
CA GLY A 80 -8.52 2.90 -1.07
C GLY A 80 -9.47 1.70 -1.18
N ASP A 81 -9.27 0.67 -0.35
CA ASP A 81 -10.28 -0.33 -0.07
C ASP A 81 -11.21 0.13 1.05
N SER A 82 -12.37 0.45 0.56
CA SER A 82 -13.54 0.68 1.35
C SER A 82 -13.93 -0.38 2.39
N LYS A 83 -13.50 -1.62 2.24
CA LYS A 83 -13.87 -2.71 3.16
C LYS A 83 -12.94 -2.77 4.38
N THR A 84 -11.80 -2.07 4.34
CA THR A 84 -10.72 -2.18 5.33
C THR A 84 -10.46 -0.87 6.07
N GLN A 85 -10.81 0.25 5.44
CA GLN A 85 -10.84 1.58 6.02
C GLN A 85 -11.67 1.61 7.31
N ASP A 86 -11.03 1.59 8.47
CA ASP A 86 -11.70 1.51 9.78
C ASP A 86 -12.16 2.87 10.35
N TRP A 87 -12.11 3.90 9.50
CA TRP A 87 -12.47 5.27 9.79
C TRP A 87 -13.22 5.94 8.61
N ALA A 88 -14.01 6.99 8.86
CA ALA A 88 -14.77 7.74 7.86
C ALA A 88 -14.42 9.23 7.93
N TYR A 89 -14.40 9.95 6.81
CA TYR A 89 -14.10 11.39 6.79
C TYR A 89 -15.37 12.25 6.68
N PHE A 90 -15.55 13.16 7.63
CA PHE A 90 -16.70 14.07 7.71
C PHE A 90 -16.24 15.48 7.37
N ASP A 91 -16.46 15.90 6.12
CA ASP A 91 -16.05 17.21 5.61
C ASP A 91 -17.00 18.35 6.02
N ILE A 92 -16.50 19.46 6.58
CA ILE A 92 -17.37 20.57 7.01
C ILE A 92 -17.78 21.42 5.80
N LYS A 93 -19.08 21.44 5.48
CA LYS A 93 -19.65 22.27 4.41
C LYS A 93 -20.11 23.63 4.93
N LYS A 94 -20.39 24.55 4.00
CA LYS A 94 -20.92 25.90 4.32
C LYS A 94 -22.23 25.79 5.13
N GLY A 95 -22.26 26.41 6.30
CA GLY A 95 -23.42 26.41 7.21
C GLY A 95 -23.46 25.25 8.22
N GLN A 96 -22.43 24.40 8.25
CA GLN A 96 -22.28 23.31 9.22
C GLN A 96 -21.32 23.64 10.37
N LYS A 97 -20.78 24.87 10.37
CA LYS A 97 -19.88 25.42 11.38
C LYS A 97 -20.30 26.83 11.68
N ASP A 98 -20.76 27.05 12.91
CA ASP A 98 -21.16 28.38 13.41
C ASP A 98 -20.28 28.77 14.60
N GLN A 99 -19.86 30.04 14.63
CA GLN A 99 -19.01 30.59 15.68
C GLN A 99 -19.66 31.80 16.35
N TYR A 100 -19.75 31.79 17.68
CA TYR A 100 -20.35 32.86 18.47
C TYR A 100 -19.45 33.27 19.64
N PRO A 101 -19.46 34.55 20.08
CA PRO A 101 -18.74 34.95 21.30
C PRO A 101 -19.23 34.18 22.53
N TYR A 102 -18.31 33.72 23.40
CA TYR A 102 -18.67 33.01 24.64
C TYR A 102 -19.28 33.95 25.69
N GLY A 103 -19.01 35.26 25.59
CA GLY A 103 -19.55 36.32 26.46
C GLY A 103 -18.56 36.85 27.51
N ASP A 104 -17.37 36.25 27.63
CA ASP A 104 -16.30 36.65 28.56
C ASP A 104 -15.20 37.50 27.93
N GLY A 105 -15.27 37.75 26.62
CA GLY A 105 -14.29 38.51 25.86
C GLY A 105 -13.01 37.76 25.49
N VAL A 106 -12.83 36.54 26.00
CA VAL A 106 -11.61 35.71 25.84
C VAL A 106 -11.88 34.48 24.98
N HIS A 107 -13.07 33.89 25.04
CA HIS A 107 -13.40 32.65 24.33
C HIS A 107 -14.52 32.80 23.29
N VAL A 108 -14.60 31.82 22.39
CA VAL A 108 -15.65 31.67 21.37
C VAL A 108 -16.24 30.26 21.43
N LYS A 109 -17.53 30.12 21.15
CA LYS A 109 -18.19 28.82 20.97
C LYS A 109 -18.18 28.47 19.49
N VAL A 110 -17.83 27.24 19.15
CA VAL A 110 -17.91 26.72 17.78
C VAL A 110 -18.82 25.49 17.76
N THR A 111 -19.90 25.55 17.00
CA THR A 111 -20.84 24.42 16.85
C THR A 111 -20.62 23.75 15.50
N PHE A 112 -20.51 22.42 15.52
CA PHE A 112 -20.38 21.56 14.34
C PHE A 112 -21.64 20.74 14.14
N LYS A 113 -22.04 20.57 12.88
CA LYS A 113 -23.28 19.91 12.49
C LYS A 113 -23.09 19.05 11.24
N PHE A 114 -23.39 17.75 11.31
CA PHE A 114 -23.28 16.82 10.18
C PHE A 114 -24.62 16.15 9.88
N ASP A 115 -25.13 16.30 8.66
CA ASP A 115 -26.41 15.73 8.25
C ASP A 115 -26.31 14.25 7.86
N LYS A 116 -27.46 13.59 7.81
CA LYS A 116 -27.58 12.15 7.52
C LYS A 116 -27.01 11.74 6.16
N ASP A 117 -27.21 12.54 5.12
CA ASP A 117 -26.78 12.17 3.77
C ASP A 117 -25.25 12.20 3.69
N GLN A 118 -24.64 13.18 4.34
CA GLN A 118 -23.20 13.26 4.51
C GLN A 118 -22.64 12.08 5.33
N VAL A 119 -23.25 11.76 6.47
CA VAL A 119 -22.84 10.64 7.32
C VAL A 119 -22.87 9.32 6.55
N ASN A 120 -23.97 9.04 5.86
CA ASN A 120 -24.12 7.81 5.07
C ASN A 120 -23.11 7.75 3.92
N ALA A 121 -22.83 8.88 3.26
CA ALA A 121 -21.83 8.96 2.22
C ALA A 121 -20.40 8.70 2.75
N ALA A 122 -20.09 9.19 3.94
CA ALA A 122 -18.79 9.01 4.60
C ALA A 122 -18.60 7.59 5.13
N PHE A 123 -19.65 6.94 5.62
CA PHE A 123 -19.60 5.56 6.13
C PHE A 123 -19.57 4.53 5.04
N LYS A 124 -20.30 4.79 3.95
CA LYS A 124 -20.30 3.94 2.77
C LYS A 124 -18.86 3.63 2.45
N ASN A 125 -18.62 2.36 2.14
CA ASN A 125 -17.29 1.98 1.74
C ASN A 125 -16.24 2.23 2.86
N THR A 126 -16.56 1.94 4.13
CA THR A 126 -15.60 1.83 5.25
C THR A 126 -15.98 0.63 6.13
N LYS A 127 -15.19 0.22 7.14
CA LYS A 127 -15.67 -0.72 8.19
C LYS A 127 -16.81 -0.14 9.02
N LEU A 128 -17.01 1.19 9.01
CA LEU A 128 -18.20 1.81 9.59
C LEU A 128 -19.44 1.56 8.72
N ASP A 129 -19.31 1.08 7.48
CA ASP A 129 -20.45 0.58 6.71
C ASP A 129 -21.07 -0.66 7.38
N GLU A 130 -20.30 -1.47 8.12
CA GLU A 130 -20.80 -2.63 8.86
C GLU A 130 -21.24 -2.32 10.29
N ILE A 131 -21.26 -1.04 10.66
CA ILE A 131 -21.66 -0.61 12.00
C ILE A 131 -23.08 -1.08 12.33
N LYS A 132 -23.27 -1.51 13.58
CA LYS A 132 -24.56 -1.98 14.06
C LYS A 132 -25.25 -0.89 14.86
N ASP A 133 -26.56 -1.01 14.99
CA ASP A 133 -27.32 -0.21 15.94
C ASP A 133 -26.74 -0.41 17.36
N ASN A 134 -26.48 0.70 18.06
CA ASN A 134 -25.85 0.78 19.38
C ASN A 134 -24.32 0.56 19.43
N ASP A 135 -23.61 0.63 18.31
CA ASP A 135 -22.12 0.71 18.33
C ASP A 135 -21.64 2.11 18.78
N ILE A 136 -20.44 2.20 19.35
CA ILE A 136 -19.80 3.48 19.72
C ILE A 136 -18.81 3.90 18.61
N ILE A 137 -18.78 5.18 18.27
CA ILE A 137 -17.82 5.79 17.33
C ILE A 137 -17.12 7.01 17.95
N TYR A 138 -15.94 7.35 17.45
CA TYR A 138 -15.06 8.40 17.96
C TYR A 138 -14.69 9.41 16.86
N PHE A 139 -14.90 10.71 17.10
CA PHE A 139 -14.54 11.81 16.19
C PHE A 139 -13.16 12.40 16.53
N ASN A 140 -12.38 12.70 15.51
CA ASN A 140 -11.04 13.32 15.60
C ASN A 140 -10.90 14.47 14.61
N GLY A 141 -10.50 15.65 15.09
CA GLY A 141 -10.48 16.89 14.31
C GLY A 141 -9.44 16.88 13.20
N VAL A 142 -9.82 17.46 12.06
CA VAL A 142 -8.94 17.71 10.91
C VAL A 142 -8.86 19.22 10.67
N PHE A 143 -7.64 19.71 10.49
CA PHE A 143 -7.35 21.14 10.52
C PHE A 143 -6.53 21.60 9.34
N ASP A 144 -6.74 22.84 8.91
CA ASP A 144 -5.76 23.64 8.18
C ASP A 144 -5.41 24.91 8.99
N ILE A 145 -4.46 25.69 8.47
CA ILE A 145 -3.95 26.89 9.14
C ILE A 145 -4.20 28.11 8.27
N ILE A 146 -4.55 29.23 8.89
CA ILE A 146 -4.72 30.53 8.23
C ILE A 146 -3.60 31.45 8.70
N TYR A 147 -2.75 31.89 7.76
CA TYR A 147 -1.69 32.87 7.97
C TYR A 147 -2.08 34.22 7.35
N ASN A 148 -2.14 35.28 8.16
CA ASN A 148 -2.44 36.65 7.68
C ASN A 148 -3.74 36.75 6.86
N GLY A 149 -4.74 35.91 7.18
CA GLY A 149 -6.01 35.85 6.46
C GLY A 149 -6.00 34.98 5.20
N THR A 150 -4.89 34.33 4.86
CA THR A 150 -4.78 33.36 3.76
C THR A 150 -4.73 31.94 4.31
N GLU A 151 -5.59 31.07 3.79
CA GLU A 151 -5.72 29.66 4.18
C GLU A 151 -4.62 28.81 3.51
N ASP A 152 -3.87 28.07 4.31
CA ASP A 152 -2.84 27.11 3.89
C ASP A 152 -3.49 25.77 3.54
N LYS A 153 -4.13 25.74 2.37
CA LYS A 153 -4.82 24.55 1.85
C LYS A 153 -3.88 23.42 1.45
N GLU A 154 -2.58 23.69 1.37
CA GLU A 154 -1.56 22.70 1.00
C GLU A 154 -1.22 21.76 2.17
N HIS A 155 -1.52 22.16 3.41
CA HIS A 155 -1.16 21.39 4.60
C HIS A 155 -2.40 21.10 5.47
N ILE A 156 -2.81 19.82 5.47
CA ILE A 156 -3.89 19.33 6.33
C ILE A 156 -3.33 18.48 7.48
N TYR A 157 -3.76 18.79 8.70
CA TYR A 157 -3.30 18.17 9.93
C TYR A 157 -4.39 17.25 10.49
N TYR A 158 -4.04 15.97 10.61
CA TYR A 158 -4.93 14.93 11.14
C TYR A 158 -4.58 14.57 12.57
N ASN A 159 -3.32 14.71 13.00
CA ASN A 159 -2.87 14.31 14.33
C ASN A 159 -2.96 15.46 15.32
N LEU A 160 -3.15 15.15 16.60
CA LEU A 160 -3.03 16.10 17.70
C LEU A 160 -1.57 16.57 17.85
N SER A 161 -0.61 15.63 17.90
CA SER A 161 0.84 15.90 17.99
C SER A 161 1.67 14.84 17.27
N GLY A 162 2.96 15.06 16.95
CA GLY A 162 3.87 14.03 16.40
C GLY A 162 3.79 13.77 14.88
N LYS A 163 4.83 13.10 14.33
CA LYS A 163 5.15 13.02 12.88
C LYS A 163 4.06 12.36 12.00
N PRO A 164 3.93 12.76 10.70
CA PRO A 164 4.79 13.74 10.04
C PRO A 164 4.50 15.18 10.51
N TYR A 165 3.26 15.57 10.85
CA TYR A 165 2.93 16.86 11.48
C TYR A 165 1.60 16.78 12.25
N GLY A 166 1.60 17.05 13.56
CA GLY A 166 0.37 17.20 14.36
C GLY A 166 0.00 18.66 14.56
N ILE A 167 -1.30 18.98 14.60
CA ILE A 167 -1.80 20.36 14.64
C ILE A 167 -1.22 21.14 15.81
N ALA A 168 -1.07 20.55 17.00
CA ALA A 168 -0.54 21.23 18.18
C ALA A 168 0.93 21.68 18.02
N THR A 169 1.65 21.15 17.04
CA THR A 169 3.06 21.48 16.74
C THR A 169 3.24 22.24 15.42
N ALA A 170 2.16 22.50 14.68
CA ALA A 170 2.21 23.01 13.32
C ALA A 170 2.49 24.52 13.20
N ALA A 171 2.23 25.29 14.26
CA ALA A 171 2.49 26.73 14.35
C ALA A 171 2.66 27.15 15.82
N PRO A 172 3.16 28.37 16.12
CA PRO A 172 3.30 28.85 17.49
C PRO A 172 1.95 29.27 18.10
N TRP A 173 1.13 28.28 18.47
CA TRP A 173 -0.19 28.49 19.06
C TRP A 173 -0.13 29.13 20.45
N ASN A 174 -1.13 29.95 20.78
CA ASN A 174 -1.23 30.59 22.10
C ASN A 174 -1.60 29.59 23.21
N ASP A 175 -2.53 28.68 22.93
CA ASP A 175 -2.85 27.53 23.79
C ASP A 175 -3.01 26.29 22.91
N THR A 176 -2.15 25.29 23.11
CA THR A 176 -2.20 24.03 22.36
C THR A 176 -3.27 23.07 22.90
N LYS A 177 -3.86 23.35 24.07
CA LYS A 177 -4.92 22.52 24.63
C LYS A 177 -6.28 22.72 23.96
N ASP A 178 -6.44 23.81 23.22
CA ASP A 178 -7.65 24.09 22.41
C ASP A 178 -7.88 23.02 21.32
N PHE A 179 -6.91 22.15 21.06
CA PHE A 179 -7.05 21.02 20.14
C PHE A 179 -7.56 19.74 20.81
N ASP A 180 -7.34 19.56 22.12
CA ASP A 180 -7.63 18.29 22.83
C ASP A 180 -9.13 17.94 22.82
N ASP A 181 -9.99 18.96 22.80
CA ASP A 181 -11.45 18.85 22.82
C ASP A 181 -12.07 18.43 21.48
N ARG A 182 -11.23 18.15 20.47
CA ARG A 182 -11.62 17.67 19.14
C ARG A 182 -11.11 16.28 18.81
N PHE A 183 -10.44 15.61 19.75
CA PHE A 183 -9.92 14.25 19.56
C PHE A 183 -10.61 13.23 20.47
N ASP A 184 -10.87 12.05 19.93
CA ASP A 184 -11.56 10.93 20.57
C ASP A 184 -12.89 11.33 21.26
N LEU A 185 -13.75 12.05 20.53
CA LEU A 185 -15.10 12.39 20.99
C LEU A 185 -16.06 11.23 20.70
N SER A 186 -16.52 10.54 21.74
CA SER A 186 -17.35 9.34 21.60
C SER A 186 -18.86 9.63 21.47
N VAL A 187 -19.57 8.86 20.64
CA VAL A 187 -21.04 8.88 20.54
C VAL A 187 -21.60 7.49 20.21
N LEU A 188 -22.81 7.19 20.69
CA LEU A 188 -23.55 5.97 20.36
C LEU A 188 -24.30 6.12 19.03
N PHE A 189 -24.04 5.22 18.06
CA PHE A 189 -24.62 5.24 16.72
C PHE A 189 -25.95 4.46 16.63
N HIS A 190 -26.86 4.94 15.77
CA HIS A 190 -28.08 4.20 15.39
C HIS A 190 -28.29 4.18 13.87
N ASP A 191 -28.51 2.99 13.27
CA ASP A 191 -28.56 2.72 11.81
C ASP A 191 -29.87 3.15 11.11
N GLY A 192 -30.82 3.73 11.83
CA GLY A 192 -32.11 4.14 11.28
C GLY A 192 -32.97 2.98 10.72
N ASP A 193 -33.86 3.30 9.77
CA ASP A 193 -34.91 2.39 9.25
C ASP A 193 -34.76 1.97 7.77
N ASN A 194 -33.57 2.12 7.17
CA ASN A 194 -33.32 1.78 5.76
C ASN A 194 -33.48 0.27 5.49
N LYS A 195 -34.13 -0.09 4.38
CA LYS A 195 -34.39 -1.50 3.97
C LYS A 195 -33.94 -1.75 2.52
N TYR A 196 -33.26 -2.87 2.29
CA TYR A 196 -32.63 -3.26 1.02
C TYR A 196 -33.41 -4.34 0.26
N PRO A 197 -33.38 -4.34 -1.08
CA PRO A 197 -34.13 -5.29 -1.89
C PRO A 197 -33.61 -6.72 -1.75
N ILE A 198 -34.52 -7.68 -1.86
CA ILE A 198 -34.23 -9.11 -1.89
C ILE A 198 -34.99 -9.69 -3.07
N THR A 199 -34.30 -10.38 -3.97
CA THR A 199 -34.91 -10.97 -5.16
C THR A 199 -34.56 -12.44 -5.29
N ILE A 200 -35.52 -13.25 -5.71
CA ILE A 200 -35.30 -14.64 -6.12
C ILE A 200 -35.58 -14.74 -7.62
N GLU A 201 -34.54 -15.07 -8.37
CA GLU A 201 -34.56 -15.28 -9.80
C GLU A 201 -34.62 -16.78 -10.08
N ARG A 202 -35.72 -17.24 -10.69
CA ARG A 202 -35.85 -18.63 -11.13
C ARG A 202 -35.52 -18.70 -12.61
N ARG A 203 -34.59 -19.58 -12.98
CA ARG A 203 -34.12 -19.74 -14.36
C ARG A 203 -34.27 -21.17 -14.83
N ILE A 204 -34.58 -21.34 -16.10
CA ILE A 204 -34.62 -22.64 -16.79
C ILE A 204 -33.32 -22.82 -17.57
N TYR A 205 -32.72 -23.99 -17.43
CA TYR A 205 -31.55 -24.40 -18.19
C TYR A 205 -31.95 -25.49 -19.19
N SER A 206 -31.77 -25.20 -20.48
CA SER A 206 -32.08 -26.09 -21.60
C SER A 206 -31.28 -25.69 -22.83
N ASN A 207 -30.87 -26.66 -23.66
CA ASN A 207 -30.13 -26.41 -24.92
C ASN A 207 -28.96 -25.45 -24.71
N SER A 208 -28.12 -25.76 -23.72
CA SER A 208 -26.91 -25.00 -23.36
C SER A 208 -27.14 -23.54 -22.93
N THR A 209 -28.39 -23.09 -22.75
CA THR A 209 -28.71 -21.70 -22.40
C THR A 209 -29.57 -21.62 -21.15
N SER A 210 -29.33 -20.57 -20.35
CA SER A 210 -30.17 -20.24 -19.20
C SER A 210 -31.14 -19.12 -19.53
N THR A 211 -32.44 -19.37 -19.41
CA THR A 211 -33.52 -18.39 -19.63
C THR A 211 -34.22 -18.03 -18.32
N LEU A 212 -34.64 -16.78 -18.17
CA LEU A 212 -35.40 -16.33 -17.00
C LEU A 212 -36.81 -16.93 -17.04
N TYR A 213 -37.23 -17.62 -15.97
CA TYR A 213 -38.62 -18.07 -15.78
C TYR A 213 -39.44 -16.98 -15.10
N ASP A 214 -38.98 -16.52 -13.93
CA ASP A 214 -39.51 -15.34 -13.27
C ASP A 214 -38.49 -14.71 -12.31
N ASN A 215 -38.83 -13.51 -11.85
CA ASN A 215 -38.09 -12.78 -10.85
C ASN A 215 -39.09 -12.30 -9.79
N THR A 216 -38.89 -12.69 -8.53
CA THR A 216 -39.79 -12.40 -7.41
C THR A 216 -39.10 -11.50 -6.38
N ASP A 217 -39.68 -10.33 -6.11
CA ASP A 217 -39.23 -9.43 -5.05
C ASP A 217 -39.81 -9.85 -3.69
N TYR A 218 -38.97 -9.81 -2.65
CA TYR A 218 -39.35 -10.07 -1.26
C TYR A 218 -39.35 -8.79 -0.43
N PRO A 219 -40.04 -8.76 0.74
CA PRO A 219 -40.04 -7.61 1.62
C PRO A 219 -38.61 -7.16 1.92
N LYS A 220 -38.33 -5.89 1.63
CA LYS A 220 -37.02 -5.30 1.89
C LYS A 220 -36.67 -5.47 3.37
N GLN A 221 -35.44 -5.85 3.68
CA GLN A 221 -34.96 -6.03 5.06
C GLN A 221 -33.81 -5.08 5.38
N LYS A 222 -33.57 -4.84 6.68
CA LYS A 222 -32.46 -3.99 7.12
C LYS A 222 -31.12 -4.66 6.79
N LYS A 223 -30.05 -3.87 6.75
CA LYS A 223 -28.70 -4.41 6.61
C LYS A 223 -28.38 -5.35 7.78
N ASN A 224 -27.54 -6.34 7.52
CA ASN A 224 -27.05 -7.33 8.50
C ASN A 224 -28.14 -8.21 9.15
N THR A 225 -29.39 -8.20 8.66
CA THR A 225 -30.41 -9.20 9.04
C THR A 225 -30.33 -10.45 8.16
N THR A 226 -31.03 -11.51 8.58
CA THR A 226 -31.06 -12.79 7.87
C THR A 226 -32.33 -12.95 7.02
N PHE A 227 -32.16 -13.32 5.76
CA PHE A 227 -33.21 -13.84 4.89
C PHE A 227 -33.02 -15.34 4.70
N SER A 228 -34.10 -16.12 4.69
CA SER A 228 -34.02 -17.58 4.56
C SER A 228 -34.81 -18.11 3.38
N THR A 229 -34.25 -19.08 2.66
CA THR A 229 -34.95 -19.84 1.63
C THR A 229 -35.46 -21.16 2.16
N SER A 230 -36.58 -21.61 1.60
CA SER A 230 -37.24 -22.88 1.90
C SER A 230 -38.11 -23.31 0.72
N TRP A 231 -38.88 -24.38 0.91
CA TRP A 231 -39.85 -24.86 -0.08
C TRP A 231 -40.93 -23.85 -0.49
N HIS A 232 -41.20 -22.83 0.34
CA HIS A 232 -42.21 -21.81 0.07
C HIS A 232 -41.76 -20.81 -1.01
N ASN A 233 -40.47 -20.47 -1.05
CA ASN A 233 -39.93 -19.46 -1.95
C ASN A 233 -39.02 -20.05 -3.05
N VAL A 234 -38.54 -21.28 -2.87
CA VAL A 234 -37.81 -22.05 -3.87
C VAL A 234 -38.44 -23.44 -3.98
N THR A 235 -39.30 -23.63 -4.99
CA THR A 235 -39.98 -24.91 -5.21
C THR A 235 -39.01 -25.97 -5.72
N ASN A 236 -39.36 -27.24 -5.58
CA ASN A 236 -38.56 -28.34 -6.11
C ASN A 236 -38.68 -28.49 -7.64
N LYS A 237 -39.81 -28.05 -8.20
CA LYS A 237 -40.04 -28.02 -9.66
C LYS A 237 -40.87 -26.82 -10.08
N ILE A 238 -40.76 -26.48 -11.35
CA ILE A 238 -41.57 -25.49 -12.06
C ILE A 238 -42.09 -26.09 -13.36
N ASN A 239 -43.25 -25.62 -13.82
CA ASN A 239 -43.86 -26.08 -15.06
C ASN A 239 -43.89 -24.93 -16.08
N THR A 240 -43.41 -25.19 -17.29
CA THR A 240 -43.54 -24.28 -18.43
C THR A 240 -43.81 -25.07 -19.70
N ASN A 241 -44.70 -24.57 -20.56
CA ASN A 241 -45.06 -25.21 -21.84
C ASN A 241 -45.40 -26.71 -21.72
N GLY A 242 -46.09 -27.11 -20.64
CA GLY A 242 -46.47 -28.50 -20.39
C GLY A 242 -45.32 -29.44 -19.97
N LYS A 243 -44.12 -28.92 -19.73
CA LYS A 243 -42.94 -29.70 -19.31
C LYS A 243 -42.52 -29.34 -17.88
N GLU A 244 -42.12 -30.35 -17.11
CA GLU A 244 -41.61 -30.17 -15.75
C GLU A 244 -40.09 -29.94 -15.74
N TYR A 245 -39.63 -28.95 -14.98
CA TYR A 245 -38.23 -28.64 -14.75
C TYR A 245 -37.94 -28.69 -13.25
N TYR A 246 -36.88 -29.38 -12.86
CA TYR A 246 -36.54 -29.68 -11.46
C TYR A 246 -35.36 -28.83 -11.00
N LEU A 247 -35.44 -28.34 -9.76
CA LEU A 247 -34.38 -27.57 -9.12
C LEU A 247 -33.14 -28.46 -9.04
N TYR A 248 -32.03 -27.99 -9.61
CA TYR A 248 -30.77 -28.73 -9.57
C TYR A 248 -29.59 -27.89 -9.07
N ARG A 249 -29.72 -26.56 -9.09
CA ARG A 249 -28.64 -25.64 -8.70
C ARG A 249 -29.17 -24.39 -8.04
N LEU A 250 -28.47 -23.91 -7.00
CA LEU A 250 -28.82 -22.68 -6.31
C LEU A 250 -27.58 -21.94 -5.82
N TYR A 251 -27.52 -20.65 -6.12
CA TYR A 251 -26.47 -19.73 -5.68
C TYR A 251 -27.05 -18.36 -5.37
N TYR A 252 -26.23 -17.46 -4.81
CA TYR A 252 -26.64 -16.08 -4.60
C TYR A 252 -25.53 -15.10 -4.97
N THR A 253 -25.96 -13.90 -5.30
CA THR A 253 -25.13 -12.74 -5.58
C THR A 253 -25.49 -11.67 -4.56
N ASN A 254 -24.47 -11.20 -3.85
CA ASN A 254 -24.62 -9.98 -3.07
C ASN A 254 -24.64 -8.80 -4.03
N LEU A 255 -25.70 -7.98 -4.04
CA LEU A 255 -25.81 -6.87 -5.01
C LEU A 255 -24.76 -5.77 -4.77
N ARG A 256 -24.06 -5.81 -3.64
CA ARG A 256 -22.84 -5.03 -3.39
C ARG A 256 -21.67 -5.47 -4.30
N ASP A 257 -21.52 -6.77 -4.53
CA ASP A 257 -20.43 -7.39 -5.31
C ASP A 257 -21.00 -8.30 -6.42
N PRO A 258 -21.62 -7.71 -7.48
CA PRO A 258 -22.43 -8.46 -8.45
C PRO A 258 -21.64 -9.51 -9.26
N LYS A 259 -20.31 -9.39 -9.31
CA LYS A 259 -19.41 -10.31 -10.04
C LYS A 259 -19.13 -11.61 -9.27
N LYS A 260 -19.42 -11.67 -7.97
CA LYS A 260 -19.10 -12.83 -7.12
C LYS A 260 -20.34 -13.70 -6.92
N ILE A 261 -20.32 -14.89 -7.51
CA ILE A 261 -21.30 -15.93 -7.23
C ILE A 261 -20.88 -16.66 -5.95
N VAL A 262 -21.78 -16.74 -4.97
CA VAL A 262 -21.49 -17.32 -3.66
C VAL A 262 -22.40 -18.52 -3.36
N GLY A 263 -21.81 -19.52 -2.69
CA GLY A 263 -22.49 -20.71 -2.21
C GLY A 263 -23.24 -21.45 -3.32
N ASN A 264 -22.55 -21.72 -4.43
CA ASN A 264 -23.08 -22.47 -5.56
C ASN A 264 -23.23 -23.94 -5.20
N ARG A 265 -24.48 -24.39 -4.94
CA ARG A 265 -24.81 -25.79 -4.63
C ARG A 265 -25.47 -26.43 -5.85
N LYS A 266 -25.06 -27.66 -6.21
CA LYS A 266 -25.60 -28.45 -7.33
C LYS A 266 -25.98 -29.87 -6.86
N THR A 267 -26.89 -30.52 -7.60
CA THR A 267 -27.16 -31.96 -7.49
C THR A 267 -27.25 -32.61 -8.87
N SER A 268 -26.68 -33.82 -9.00
CA SER A 268 -26.84 -34.68 -10.16
C SER A 268 -27.98 -35.69 -10.01
N VAL A 269 -28.59 -35.80 -8.82
CA VAL A 269 -29.60 -36.82 -8.50
C VAL A 269 -30.84 -36.65 -9.39
N ASN A 270 -31.15 -37.68 -10.17
CA ASN A 270 -32.29 -37.67 -11.08
C ASN A 270 -33.60 -37.94 -10.29
N PRO A 271 -34.58 -37.01 -10.30
CA PRO A 271 -35.84 -37.14 -9.57
C PRO A 271 -36.72 -38.28 -10.09
N TYR A 272 -36.57 -38.70 -11.35
CA TYR A 272 -37.33 -39.81 -11.92
C TYR A 272 -36.75 -41.17 -11.52
N LEU A 273 -35.42 -41.28 -11.37
CA LEU A 273 -34.75 -42.54 -11.03
C LEU A 273 -34.68 -42.76 -9.52
N SER A 274 -34.34 -41.72 -8.76
CA SER A 274 -34.15 -41.78 -7.30
C SER A 274 -34.95 -40.68 -6.56
N PRO A 275 -36.30 -40.77 -6.48
CA PRO A 275 -37.12 -39.73 -5.85
C PRO A 275 -36.76 -39.42 -4.40
N THR A 276 -36.35 -40.44 -3.63
CA THR A 276 -35.98 -40.30 -2.21
C THR A 276 -34.68 -39.52 -2.04
N GLU A 277 -33.62 -39.90 -2.77
CA GLU A 277 -32.33 -39.21 -2.72
C GLU A 277 -32.45 -37.77 -3.22
N TYR A 278 -33.30 -37.54 -4.23
CA TYR A 278 -33.57 -36.19 -4.72
C TYR A 278 -34.23 -35.33 -3.63
N LYS A 279 -35.16 -35.91 -2.86
CA LYS A 279 -35.80 -35.23 -1.73
C LYS A 279 -34.79 -34.80 -0.67
N ASP A 280 -33.80 -35.64 -0.36
CA ASP A 280 -32.74 -35.32 0.60
C ASP A 280 -31.81 -34.21 0.05
N ALA A 281 -31.49 -34.26 -1.25
CA ALA A 281 -30.68 -33.23 -1.91
C ALA A 281 -31.35 -31.84 -1.93
N LEU A 282 -32.69 -31.77 -1.95
CA LEU A 282 -33.42 -30.50 -1.98
C LEU A 282 -33.13 -29.61 -0.76
N SER A 283 -33.09 -30.19 0.44
CA SER A 283 -32.80 -29.42 1.65
C SER A 283 -31.38 -28.84 1.62
N TYR A 284 -30.41 -29.62 1.14
CA TYR A 284 -29.06 -29.11 0.89
C TYR A 284 -29.05 -27.96 -0.13
N LEU A 285 -29.84 -28.03 -1.19
CA LEU A 285 -29.88 -26.95 -2.19
C LEU A 285 -30.52 -25.67 -1.68
N ARG A 286 -31.72 -25.76 -1.07
CA ARG A 286 -32.60 -24.59 -0.87
C ARG A 286 -32.78 -24.14 0.58
N ASP A 287 -32.55 -24.96 1.60
CA ASP A 287 -32.83 -24.56 2.98
C ASP A 287 -31.61 -23.81 3.54
N ARG A 288 -31.61 -22.48 3.38
CA ARG A 288 -30.41 -21.64 3.56
C ARG A 288 -30.75 -20.30 4.19
N GLU A 289 -29.75 -19.73 4.86
CA GLU A 289 -29.78 -18.39 5.45
C GLU A 289 -28.77 -17.48 4.76
N TYR A 290 -29.15 -16.22 4.54
CA TYR A 290 -28.36 -15.21 3.85
C TYR A 290 -28.35 -13.92 4.67
N THR A 291 -27.18 -13.38 4.97
CA THR A 291 -27.06 -12.05 5.57
C THR A 291 -27.25 -10.98 4.50
N ILE A 292 -28.21 -10.08 4.70
CA ILE A 292 -28.47 -8.96 3.80
C ILE A 292 -27.35 -7.92 3.95
N LYS A 293 -26.73 -7.51 2.84
CA LYS A 293 -25.80 -6.39 2.81
C LYS A 293 -26.43 -5.18 2.15
N ASP A 294 -25.71 -4.07 2.15
CA ASP A 294 -26.07 -2.89 1.38
C ASP A 294 -26.24 -3.26 -0.11
N LYS A 295 -27.08 -2.50 -0.82
CA LYS A 295 -27.56 -2.77 -2.20
C LYS A 295 -28.49 -3.98 -2.38
N GLY A 296 -28.51 -4.93 -1.44
CA GLY A 296 -29.49 -6.03 -1.40
C GLY A 296 -28.94 -7.40 -1.80
N LEU A 297 -29.85 -8.35 -1.98
CA LEU A 297 -29.53 -9.76 -2.21
C LEU A 297 -30.28 -10.28 -3.44
N LYS A 298 -29.58 -11.00 -4.32
CA LYS A 298 -30.21 -11.78 -5.39
C LYS A 298 -29.88 -13.26 -5.23
N ILE A 299 -30.89 -14.11 -5.18
CA ILE A 299 -30.73 -15.58 -5.15
C ILE A 299 -31.16 -16.13 -6.51
N THR A 300 -30.33 -16.96 -7.13
CA THR A 300 -30.63 -17.58 -8.42
C THR A 300 -30.85 -19.08 -8.22
N ALA A 301 -32.06 -19.52 -8.55
CA ALA A 301 -32.47 -20.92 -8.51
C ALA A 301 -32.61 -21.44 -9.95
N MET A 302 -31.82 -22.44 -10.31
CA MET A 302 -31.80 -22.99 -11.67
C MET A 302 -32.50 -24.35 -11.72
N TYR A 303 -33.36 -24.49 -12.73
CA TYR A 303 -34.18 -25.67 -12.98
C TYR A 303 -33.82 -26.25 -14.34
N ARG A 304 -33.74 -27.57 -14.45
CA ARG A 304 -33.47 -28.27 -15.72
C ARG A 304 -34.44 -29.43 -15.92
N ARG A 305 -34.55 -29.92 -17.16
CA ARG A 305 -35.16 -31.23 -17.39
C ARG A 305 -34.17 -32.31 -17.01
N PHE A 306 -34.68 -33.33 -16.34
CA PHE A 306 -33.97 -34.58 -16.17
C PHE A 306 -34.54 -35.57 -17.16
N THR A 307 -33.67 -36.46 -17.64
CA THR A 307 -34.07 -37.61 -18.44
C THR A 307 -35.08 -38.44 -17.63
N GLU A 308 -36.23 -38.69 -18.23
CA GLU A 308 -37.27 -39.53 -17.61
C GLU A 308 -36.77 -40.98 -17.49
N LYS A 309 -37.51 -41.81 -16.75
CA LYS A 309 -37.29 -43.25 -16.82
C LYS A 309 -37.37 -43.68 -18.29
N PRO A 310 -36.58 -44.69 -18.72
CA PRO A 310 -36.69 -45.20 -20.08
C PRO A 310 -38.15 -45.48 -20.40
N THR A 311 -38.64 -44.93 -21.51
CA THR A 311 -40.03 -45.17 -21.92
C THR A 311 -40.11 -46.62 -22.39
N GLU A 312 -40.55 -47.49 -21.50
CA GLU A 312 -40.85 -48.89 -21.80
C GLU A 312 -42.27 -48.95 -22.36
N SER A 313 -42.38 -48.94 -23.69
CA SER A 313 -43.60 -49.39 -24.35
C SER A 313 -43.49 -50.90 -24.60
N GLY A 314 -44.60 -51.57 -24.88
CA GLY A 314 -44.57 -52.98 -25.27
C GLY A 314 -43.61 -53.29 -26.43
N ASP A 315 -43.25 -52.27 -27.22
CA ASP A 315 -42.53 -52.37 -28.49
C ASP A 315 -41.16 -51.63 -28.51
N SER A 316 -40.80 -50.86 -27.48
CA SER A 316 -39.55 -50.07 -27.46
C SER A 316 -39.05 -49.71 -26.06
N MET A 317 -37.74 -49.49 -25.95
CA MET A 317 -37.06 -48.92 -24.77
C MET A 317 -36.16 -47.78 -25.25
N GLU A 318 -36.43 -46.55 -24.80
CA GLU A 318 -35.77 -45.35 -25.32
C GLU A 318 -35.39 -44.37 -24.21
N ARG A 319 -34.27 -43.66 -24.39
CA ARG A 319 -33.85 -42.52 -23.56
C ARG A 319 -33.12 -41.46 -24.39
N GLU A 320 -33.54 -40.20 -24.23
CA GLU A 320 -32.86 -39.01 -24.75
C GLU A 320 -31.50 -38.77 -24.07
N PHE A 321 -30.67 -37.91 -24.67
CA PHE A 321 -29.39 -37.51 -24.05
C PHE A 321 -29.59 -36.64 -22.81
N GLU A 322 -28.64 -36.72 -21.89
CA GLU A 322 -28.69 -35.96 -20.65
C GLU A 322 -28.44 -34.45 -20.87
N THR A 323 -29.18 -33.58 -20.17
CA THR A 323 -28.90 -32.13 -20.17
C THR A 323 -27.83 -31.80 -19.13
N ILE A 324 -26.66 -31.33 -19.58
CA ILE A 324 -25.50 -31.03 -18.73
C ILE A 324 -25.29 -29.52 -18.54
N ASP A 325 -24.89 -29.09 -17.34
CA ASP A 325 -24.58 -27.70 -16.99
C ASP A 325 -23.10 -27.59 -16.57
N PRO A 326 -22.16 -27.44 -17.52
CA PRO A 326 -20.75 -27.33 -17.20
C PRO A 326 -20.44 -26.02 -16.47
N THR A 327 -19.44 -26.06 -15.59
CA THR A 327 -18.92 -24.87 -14.88
C THR A 327 -17.41 -24.79 -14.98
N ALA A 328 -16.86 -23.58 -14.95
CA ALA A 328 -15.42 -23.40 -14.87
C ALA A 328 -15.04 -22.22 -13.98
N VAL A 329 -13.80 -22.27 -13.48
CA VAL A 329 -13.19 -21.18 -12.72
C VAL A 329 -11.80 -20.89 -13.23
N ILE A 330 -11.43 -19.62 -13.17
CA ILE A 330 -10.05 -19.15 -13.30
C ILE A 330 -9.69 -18.53 -11.95
N LYS A 331 -8.62 -18.98 -11.29
CA LYS A 331 -8.15 -18.37 -10.03
C LYS A 331 -6.63 -18.28 -10.01
N ALA A 332 -6.08 -17.55 -9.03
CA ALA A 332 -4.64 -17.51 -8.81
C ALA A 332 -4.10 -18.91 -8.50
N ASP A 333 -2.87 -19.18 -8.91
CA ASP A 333 -2.26 -20.49 -8.73
C ASP A 333 -2.07 -20.89 -7.27
N THR A 334 -1.75 -22.18 -7.09
CA THR A 334 -1.80 -22.91 -5.82
C THR A 334 -3.24 -23.15 -5.38
N ARG A 335 -4.03 -23.85 -6.20
CA ARG A 335 -5.44 -24.18 -5.95
C ARG A 335 -5.70 -24.58 -4.50
N GLY A 336 -6.62 -23.88 -3.83
CA GLY A 336 -6.96 -24.05 -2.41
C GLY A 336 -6.10 -23.24 -1.43
N ASN A 337 -5.04 -22.60 -1.90
CA ASN A 337 -4.18 -21.67 -1.16
C ASN A 337 -3.77 -20.51 -2.09
N GLU A 338 -4.76 -19.94 -2.77
CA GLU A 338 -4.57 -18.87 -3.74
C GLU A 338 -3.93 -17.64 -3.06
N ALA A 339 -2.88 -17.07 -3.66
CA ALA A 339 -2.23 -15.88 -3.09
C ALA A 339 -3.02 -14.58 -3.35
N TYR A 340 -3.93 -14.59 -4.32
CA TYR A 340 -4.71 -13.44 -4.79
C TYR A 340 -6.18 -13.82 -5.03
N ASP A 341 -7.12 -12.92 -4.72
CA ASP A 341 -8.50 -13.01 -5.23
C ASP A 341 -8.55 -12.32 -6.61
N VAL A 342 -8.63 -13.13 -7.67
CA VAL A 342 -8.63 -12.64 -9.07
C VAL A 342 -9.84 -11.78 -9.40
N LEU A 343 -10.88 -11.75 -8.56
CA LEU A 343 -12.02 -10.85 -8.75
C LEU A 343 -11.74 -9.43 -8.25
N GLU A 344 -10.73 -9.26 -7.39
CA GLU A 344 -10.37 -7.98 -6.76
C GLU A 344 -9.08 -7.40 -7.34
N GLY A 345 -8.12 -8.26 -7.69
CA GLY A 345 -6.88 -7.90 -8.34
C GLY A 345 -5.84 -9.02 -8.32
N ILE A 346 -5.14 -9.23 -9.42
CA ILE A 346 -3.93 -10.05 -9.50
C ILE A 346 -2.88 -9.34 -10.37
N PRO A 347 -1.62 -9.22 -9.92
CA PRO A 347 -0.58 -8.55 -10.70
C PRO A 347 -0.26 -9.28 -12.01
N GLY A 348 0.15 -8.52 -13.03
CA GLY A 348 0.85 -9.12 -14.17
C GLY A 348 2.07 -9.91 -13.70
N THR A 349 2.46 -10.97 -14.43
CA THR A 349 3.50 -11.95 -14.08
C THR A 349 3.17 -12.96 -12.97
N GLU A 350 2.04 -12.81 -12.28
CA GLU A 350 1.50 -13.90 -11.46
C GLU A 350 0.84 -14.96 -12.33
N SER A 351 0.67 -16.16 -11.79
CA SER A 351 0.12 -17.29 -12.52
C SER A 351 -1.28 -17.66 -12.05
N LEU A 352 -2.07 -18.16 -12.99
CA LEU A 352 -3.44 -18.60 -12.81
C LEU A 352 -3.53 -20.12 -13.00
N TYR A 353 -4.57 -20.74 -12.44
CA TYR A 353 -5.07 -22.02 -12.91
C TYR A 353 -6.48 -21.88 -13.47
N ALA A 354 -6.82 -22.76 -14.40
CA ALA A 354 -8.15 -22.91 -14.94
C ALA A 354 -8.66 -24.33 -14.68
N ASN A 355 -9.91 -24.47 -14.26
CA ASN A 355 -10.52 -25.76 -13.94
C ASN A 355 -11.97 -25.77 -14.43
N ALA A 356 -12.33 -26.78 -15.23
CA ALA A 356 -13.70 -27.01 -15.65
C ALA A 356 -14.25 -28.32 -15.06
N ILE A 357 -15.54 -28.36 -14.77
CA ILE A 357 -16.26 -29.52 -14.27
C ILE A 357 -17.49 -29.73 -15.15
N THR A 358 -17.71 -30.97 -15.56
CA THR A 358 -18.82 -31.41 -16.42
C THR A 358 -19.10 -32.90 -16.18
N SER A 359 -20.10 -33.44 -16.85
CA SER A 359 -20.49 -34.86 -16.76
C SER A 359 -19.43 -35.80 -17.37
N LYS A 360 -19.44 -37.08 -16.97
CA LYS A 360 -18.43 -38.06 -17.44
C LYS A 360 -18.59 -38.43 -18.91
N TYR A 361 -19.82 -38.54 -19.40
CA TYR A 361 -20.16 -38.91 -20.77
C TYR A 361 -21.61 -38.53 -21.06
N LEU A 362 -22.02 -38.62 -22.32
CA LEU A 362 -23.40 -38.48 -22.75
C LEU A 362 -23.87 -39.79 -23.38
N SER A 363 -25.13 -40.17 -23.13
CA SER A 363 -25.70 -41.40 -23.68
C SER A 363 -27.18 -41.27 -24.05
N GLY A 364 -27.50 -41.64 -25.29
CA GLY A 364 -28.86 -41.73 -25.80
C GLY A 364 -29.04 -43.04 -26.56
N TYR A 365 -30.19 -43.70 -26.41
CA TYR A 365 -30.43 -44.99 -27.05
C TYR A 365 -31.90 -45.23 -27.34
N ARG A 366 -32.17 -46.04 -28.36
CA ARG A 366 -33.49 -46.58 -28.69
C ARG A 366 -33.33 -48.04 -29.08
N PHE A 367 -33.87 -48.93 -28.25
CA PHE A 367 -33.97 -50.36 -28.52
C PHE A 367 -35.40 -50.67 -28.95
N LYS A 368 -35.55 -51.42 -30.04
CA LYS A 368 -36.87 -51.81 -30.54
C LYS A 368 -37.08 -53.29 -30.34
N LYS A 369 -38.27 -53.65 -29.85
CA LYS A 369 -38.75 -55.01 -29.79
C LYS A 369 -39.42 -55.38 -31.12
N VAL A 370 -39.12 -56.57 -31.60
CA VAL A 370 -39.87 -57.23 -32.66
C VAL A 370 -40.56 -58.41 -32.02
N GLU A 371 -41.86 -58.55 -32.24
CA GLU A 371 -42.62 -59.73 -31.85
C GLU A 371 -43.53 -60.16 -32.98
N GLY A 372 -43.74 -61.47 -33.08
CA GLY A 372 -44.53 -62.04 -34.15
C GLY A 372 -44.86 -63.49 -33.90
N THR A 373 -45.59 -64.05 -34.85
CA THR A 373 -46.07 -65.42 -34.82
C THR A 373 -45.78 -66.09 -36.15
N LYS A 374 -45.20 -67.30 -36.11
CA LYS A 374 -45.07 -68.17 -37.28
C LYS A 374 -45.94 -69.42 -37.13
N LEU A 375 -46.51 -69.86 -38.25
CA LEU A 375 -47.34 -71.07 -38.33
C LEU A 375 -46.55 -72.19 -39.00
N TYR A 376 -46.47 -73.34 -38.32
CA TYR A 376 -45.78 -74.52 -38.83
C TYR A 376 -46.80 -75.61 -39.15
N PRO A 377 -46.95 -76.03 -40.41
CA PRO A 377 -47.84 -77.14 -40.76
C PRO A 377 -47.23 -78.46 -40.30
N VAL A 378 -47.98 -79.22 -39.49
CA VAL A 378 -47.59 -80.55 -39.00
C VAL A 378 -48.68 -81.54 -39.32
N THR A 379 -48.35 -82.55 -40.12
CA THR A 379 -49.26 -83.67 -40.41
C THR A 379 -49.05 -84.78 -39.40
N VAL A 380 -50.08 -85.04 -38.57
CA VAL A 380 -50.12 -86.18 -37.66
C VAL A 380 -50.85 -87.31 -38.37
N THR A 381 -50.20 -88.46 -38.47
CA THR A 381 -50.83 -89.68 -38.96
C THR A 381 -51.22 -90.56 -37.77
N LYS A 382 -52.49 -90.96 -37.71
CA LYS A 382 -52.95 -91.98 -36.75
C LYS A 382 -53.54 -93.15 -37.52
N THR A 383 -53.11 -94.34 -37.13
CA THR A 383 -53.54 -95.60 -37.74
C THR A 383 -54.64 -96.22 -36.87
N TYR A 384 -55.80 -96.43 -37.46
CA TYR A 384 -56.94 -97.11 -36.85
C TYR A 384 -57.08 -98.52 -37.41
N THR A 385 -57.09 -99.51 -36.52
CA THR A 385 -57.41 -100.89 -36.89
C THR A 385 -58.89 -101.13 -36.62
N LEU A 386 -59.68 -101.20 -37.68
CA LEU A 386 -61.12 -101.41 -37.63
C LEU A 386 -61.40 -102.90 -37.72
N THR A 387 -62.23 -103.43 -36.83
CA THR A 387 -62.61 -104.85 -36.82
C THR A 387 -64.13 -104.99 -36.74
N TRP A 388 -64.70 -105.87 -37.57
CA TRP A 388 -66.13 -106.22 -37.54
C TRP A 388 -66.31 -107.68 -37.99
N LYS A 389 -67.53 -108.19 -37.90
CA LYS A 389 -67.85 -109.57 -38.24
C LYS A 389 -69.09 -109.63 -39.14
N ASP A 390 -69.09 -110.55 -40.10
CA ASP A 390 -70.32 -110.90 -40.82
C ASP A 390 -70.99 -112.07 -40.11
N LYS A 391 -72.32 -112.01 -39.96
CA LYS A 391 -73.09 -113.04 -39.26
C LYS A 391 -73.09 -114.32 -40.08
N GLY A 392 -72.54 -115.40 -39.51
CA GLY A 392 -72.45 -116.69 -40.19
C GLY A 392 -73.84 -117.31 -40.45
N GLU A 393 -73.98 -118.06 -41.55
CA GLU A 393 -75.15 -118.93 -41.76
C GLU A 393 -75.30 -119.92 -40.60
N VAL A 394 -76.55 -120.30 -40.27
CA VAL A 394 -76.89 -121.13 -39.11
C VAL A 394 -75.99 -122.38 -39.04
N GLY A 395 -75.13 -122.44 -38.00
CA GLY A 395 -74.19 -123.53 -37.76
C GLY A 395 -72.71 -123.25 -38.13
N LYS A 396 -72.35 -122.06 -38.63
CA LYS A 396 -70.96 -121.66 -38.90
C LYS A 396 -70.51 -120.45 -38.04
N PRO A 397 -69.21 -120.33 -37.68
CA PRO A 397 -68.70 -119.18 -36.94
C PRO A 397 -68.77 -117.89 -37.78
N ASP A 398 -68.98 -116.75 -37.13
CA ASP A 398 -68.96 -115.43 -37.76
C ASP A 398 -67.59 -115.16 -38.43
N LEU A 399 -67.61 -114.63 -39.66
CA LEU A 399 -66.38 -114.29 -40.38
C LEU A 399 -65.82 -112.96 -39.86
N PRO A 400 -64.58 -112.92 -39.33
CA PRO A 400 -63.96 -111.66 -38.92
C PRO A 400 -63.41 -110.91 -40.13
N HIS A 401 -63.66 -109.61 -40.15
CA HIS A 401 -63.05 -108.65 -41.07
C HIS A 401 -62.18 -107.67 -40.27
N SER A 402 -61.06 -107.28 -40.88
CA SER A 402 -60.20 -106.22 -40.37
C SER A 402 -59.75 -105.32 -41.52
N ASP A 403 -59.82 -104.02 -41.30
CA ASP A 403 -59.24 -103.00 -42.17
C ASP A 403 -58.33 -102.09 -41.35
N THR A 404 -57.30 -101.54 -41.98
CA THR A 404 -56.41 -100.58 -41.34
C THR A 404 -56.46 -99.27 -42.10
N ARG A 405 -56.98 -98.22 -41.45
CA ARG A 405 -57.10 -96.89 -42.04
C ARG A 405 -56.13 -95.94 -41.37
N THR A 406 -55.24 -95.34 -42.16
CA THR A 406 -54.37 -94.27 -41.68
C THR A 406 -54.96 -92.94 -42.09
N VAL A 407 -55.26 -92.09 -41.10
CA VAL A 407 -55.80 -90.75 -41.36
C VAL A 407 -54.71 -89.72 -41.12
N PRO A 408 -54.26 -88.99 -42.16
CA PRO A 408 -53.44 -87.80 -41.99
C PRO A 408 -54.33 -86.63 -41.58
N LYS A 409 -53.97 -85.92 -40.51
CA LYS A 409 -54.60 -84.66 -40.11
C LYS A 409 -53.53 -83.59 -39.91
N THR A 410 -53.62 -82.51 -40.68
CA THR A 410 -52.67 -81.40 -40.63
C THR A 410 -53.14 -80.34 -39.64
N TYR A 411 -52.25 -79.97 -38.73
CA TYR A 411 -52.44 -78.89 -37.77
C TYR A 411 -51.44 -77.78 -38.05
N TYR A 412 -51.88 -76.52 -37.97
CA TYR A 412 -50.99 -75.37 -38.02
C TYR A 412 -50.62 -74.99 -36.58
N ILE A 413 -49.37 -75.21 -36.24
CA ILE A 413 -48.84 -74.99 -34.90
C ILE A 413 -48.25 -73.59 -34.81
N GLU A 414 -48.80 -72.82 -33.90
CA GLU A 414 -48.40 -71.44 -33.67
C GLU A 414 -47.14 -71.40 -32.79
N ARG A 415 -46.08 -70.71 -33.24
CA ARG A 415 -44.95 -70.36 -32.39
C ARG A 415 -44.73 -68.86 -32.39
N LYS A 416 -44.68 -68.31 -31.18
CA LYS A 416 -44.39 -66.90 -30.94
C LYS A 416 -42.89 -66.70 -30.87
N TYR A 417 -42.44 -65.54 -31.31
CA TYR A 417 -41.06 -65.11 -31.17
C TYR A 417 -41.00 -63.64 -30.75
N SER A 418 -40.01 -63.28 -29.95
CA SER A 418 -39.69 -61.89 -29.64
C SER A 418 -38.21 -61.67 -29.38
N TYR A 419 -37.67 -60.58 -29.92
CA TYR A 419 -36.29 -60.15 -29.72
C TYR A 419 -36.17 -58.63 -29.78
N TRP A 420 -35.04 -58.11 -29.30
CA TRP A 420 -34.68 -56.70 -29.30
C TRP A 420 -33.47 -56.44 -30.18
N TYR A 421 -33.48 -55.32 -30.90
CA TYR A 421 -32.33 -54.84 -31.66
C TYR A 421 -32.05 -53.37 -31.35
N ILE A 422 -30.82 -52.94 -31.60
CA ILE A 422 -30.37 -51.56 -31.41
C ILE A 422 -30.86 -50.74 -32.61
N ASP A 423 -31.84 -49.85 -32.40
CA ASP A 423 -32.30 -48.94 -33.44
C ASP A 423 -31.51 -47.64 -33.46
N PHE A 424 -31.17 -47.12 -32.28
CA PHE A 424 -30.25 -46.00 -32.08
C PHE A 424 -29.34 -46.25 -30.86
N LEU A 425 -28.06 -45.87 -30.97
CA LEU A 425 -27.11 -45.87 -29.85
C LEU A 425 -26.06 -44.77 -30.05
N GLY A 426 -26.14 -43.71 -29.26
CA GLY A 426 -25.13 -42.67 -29.18
C GLY A 426 -24.47 -42.67 -27.81
N VAL A 427 -23.15 -42.80 -27.77
CA VAL A 427 -22.35 -42.63 -26.54
C VAL A 427 -21.18 -41.70 -26.87
N TYR A 428 -21.05 -40.61 -26.11
CA TYR A 428 -20.03 -39.59 -26.32
C TYR A 428 -19.14 -39.44 -25.09
N GLY A 429 -17.83 -39.45 -25.29
CA GLY A 429 -16.84 -39.22 -24.25
C GLY A 429 -16.37 -37.77 -24.22
N LEU A 430 -15.88 -37.32 -23.08
CA LEU A 430 -15.31 -36.00 -22.92
C LEU A 430 -14.08 -35.81 -23.83
N ASP A 431 -14.04 -34.73 -24.62
CA ASP A 431 -12.90 -34.41 -25.49
C ASP A 431 -12.00 -33.33 -24.89
N LYS A 432 -12.55 -32.15 -24.57
CA LYS A 432 -11.80 -30.99 -24.07
C LYS A 432 -12.71 -29.90 -23.48
N ALA A 433 -12.10 -28.95 -22.77
CA ALA A 433 -12.67 -27.63 -22.53
C ALA A 433 -11.81 -26.54 -23.17
N ILE A 434 -12.43 -25.48 -23.64
CA ILE A 434 -11.74 -24.24 -24.02
C ILE A 434 -12.24 -23.14 -23.10
N ILE A 435 -11.32 -22.37 -22.52
CA ILE A 435 -11.65 -21.20 -21.69
C ILE A 435 -10.91 -20.01 -22.28
N GLU A 436 -11.65 -18.92 -22.51
CA GLU A 436 -11.13 -17.68 -23.07
C GLU A 436 -11.22 -16.57 -22.03
N ASN A 437 -10.14 -15.82 -21.89
CA ASN A 437 -10.05 -14.62 -21.06
C ASN A 437 -8.79 -13.87 -21.51
N ASP A 438 -8.91 -12.59 -21.77
CA ASP A 438 -7.82 -11.80 -22.32
C ASP A 438 -6.60 -11.65 -21.38
N ALA A 439 -6.73 -11.90 -20.08
CA ALA A 439 -5.62 -11.97 -19.13
C ALA A 439 -4.77 -13.25 -19.28
N LEU A 440 -5.33 -14.33 -19.82
CA LEU A 440 -4.62 -15.61 -19.97
C LEU A 440 -3.46 -15.51 -20.97
N PRO A 441 -2.42 -16.36 -20.82
CA PRO A 441 -1.39 -16.49 -21.84
C PRO A 441 -2.03 -16.94 -23.16
N GLY A 442 -1.83 -16.15 -24.23
CA GLY A 442 -2.45 -16.42 -25.52
C GLY A 442 -3.97 -16.16 -25.59
N LYS A 443 -4.57 -15.57 -24.55
CA LYS A 443 -6.01 -15.21 -24.43
C LYS A 443 -7.00 -16.38 -24.38
N SER A 444 -6.56 -17.59 -24.69
CA SER A 444 -7.36 -18.80 -24.69
C SER A 444 -6.51 -19.99 -24.24
N ILE A 445 -7.12 -20.89 -23.47
CA ILE A 445 -6.49 -22.13 -23.02
C ILE A 445 -7.36 -23.32 -23.36
N THR A 446 -6.72 -24.44 -23.71
CA THR A 446 -7.37 -25.74 -23.88
C THR A 446 -7.05 -26.64 -22.70
N LEU A 447 -8.08 -27.14 -22.04
CA LEU A 447 -8.00 -28.17 -21.00
C LEU A 447 -8.28 -29.53 -21.64
N THR A 448 -7.25 -30.37 -21.72
CA THR A 448 -7.38 -31.75 -22.21
C THR A 448 -7.59 -32.69 -21.03
N PRO A 449 -8.54 -33.66 -21.09
CA PRO A 449 -8.81 -34.60 -20.02
C PRO A 449 -7.56 -35.38 -19.59
N SER A 450 -7.20 -35.27 -18.31
CA SER A 450 -6.12 -36.05 -17.67
C SER A 450 -6.70 -37.10 -16.74
N GLY A 451 -6.19 -38.34 -16.81
CA GLY A 451 -6.69 -39.45 -15.98
C GLY A 451 -8.15 -39.87 -16.25
N TYR A 452 -8.79 -39.29 -17.27
CA TYR A 452 -10.14 -39.65 -17.70
C TYR A 452 -10.15 -40.99 -18.42
N LYS A 453 -11.10 -41.84 -18.05
CA LYS A 453 -11.39 -43.09 -18.75
C LYS A 453 -12.73 -42.93 -19.48
N ALA A 454 -12.65 -42.86 -20.81
CA ALA A 454 -13.84 -42.84 -21.65
C ALA A 454 -14.64 -44.15 -21.50
N PRO A 455 -15.97 -44.12 -21.63
CA PRO A 455 -16.81 -45.32 -21.67
C PRO A 455 -16.32 -46.34 -22.70
N THR A 456 -16.40 -47.62 -22.36
CA THR A 456 -16.16 -48.70 -23.32
C THR A 456 -17.47 -49.28 -23.81
N VAL A 457 -17.62 -49.36 -25.13
CA VAL A 457 -18.84 -49.88 -25.77
C VAL A 457 -18.47 -50.98 -26.75
N SER A 458 -19.13 -52.12 -26.66
CA SER A 458 -19.00 -53.24 -27.59
C SER A 458 -20.37 -53.75 -27.97
N TYR A 459 -20.63 -53.94 -29.25
CA TYR A 459 -21.96 -54.30 -29.73
C TYR A 459 -21.93 -55.19 -30.96
N THR A 460 -23.03 -55.91 -31.18
CA THR A 460 -23.40 -56.46 -32.49
C THR A 460 -24.79 -55.97 -32.82
N ASN A 461 -24.98 -55.45 -34.02
CA ASN A 461 -26.23 -54.87 -34.46
C ASN A 461 -26.71 -55.51 -35.76
N SER A 462 -27.95 -55.98 -35.80
CA SER A 462 -28.65 -56.36 -37.03
C SER A 462 -30.11 -55.94 -36.96
N THR A 463 -30.69 -55.61 -38.10
CA THR A 463 -32.12 -55.38 -38.26
C THR A 463 -32.82 -56.56 -38.94
N SER A 464 -32.08 -57.58 -39.37
CA SER A 464 -32.62 -58.74 -40.10
C SER A 464 -33.19 -59.80 -39.15
N GLU A 465 -34.46 -60.17 -39.35
CA GLU A 465 -35.12 -61.21 -38.55
C GLU A 465 -34.34 -62.53 -38.53
N SER A 466 -33.75 -62.94 -39.66
CA SER A 466 -32.96 -64.17 -39.79
C SER A 466 -31.77 -64.25 -38.83
N ASP A 467 -31.26 -63.11 -38.39
CA ASP A 467 -30.13 -63.05 -37.48
C ASP A 467 -30.56 -63.23 -36.03
N HIS A 468 -31.85 -63.06 -35.73
CA HIS A 468 -32.40 -63.06 -34.37
C HIS A 468 -33.22 -64.29 -34.03
N ILE A 469 -33.80 -64.97 -35.02
CA ILE A 469 -34.60 -66.18 -34.79
C ILE A 469 -33.90 -67.43 -35.32
N THR A 470 -34.17 -68.57 -34.70
CA THR A 470 -33.82 -69.88 -35.24
C THR A 470 -35.07 -70.72 -35.31
N GLU A 471 -35.37 -71.13 -36.54
CA GLU A 471 -36.55 -71.93 -36.86
C GLU A 471 -36.56 -73.25 -36.07
N PRO A 472 -37.73 -73.69 -35.57
CA PRO A 472 -37.85 -74.85 -34.71
C PRO A 472 -37.60 -76.14 -35.49
N LYS A 473 -37.07 -77.15 -34.80
CA LYS A 473 -36.97 -78.50 -35.36
C LYS A 473 -38.36 -79.15 -35.29
N ILE A 474 -38.87 -79.58 -36.44
CA ILE A 474 -40.14 -80.32 -36.52
C ILE A 474 -39.83 -81.82 -36.46
N LYS A 475 -40.25 -82.46 -35.36
CA LYS A 475 -40.16 -83.90 -35.15
C LYS A 475 -41.32 -84.60 -35.85
N THR A 476 -41.15 -85.89 -36.16
CA THR A 476 -42.26 -86.70 -36.66
C THR A 476 -43.26 -86.97 -35.51
N PRO A 477 -44.54 -86.57 -35.64
CA PRO A 477 -45.53 -86.80 -34.58
C PRO A 477 -45.81 -88.29 -34.41
N ALA A 478 -45.79 -88.78 -33.16
CA ALA A 478 -46.06 -90.18 -32.84
C ALA A 478 -47.44 -90.33 -32.17
N ALA A 479 -48.51 -90.34 -32.96
CA ALA A 479 -49.84 -90.66 -32.45
C ALA A 479 -49.97 -92.18 -32.26
N LEU A 480 -50.41 -92.62 -31.07
CA LEU A 480 -50.62 -94.03 -30.79
C LEU A 480 -51.73 -94.60 -31.68
N SER A 481 -51.51 -95.78 -32.26
CA SER A 481 -52.54 -96.49 -33.00
C SER A 481 -53.71 -96.87 -32.09
N GLN A 482 -54.91 -96.99 -32.66
CA GLN A 482 -56.12 -97.31 -31.91
C GLN A 482 -56.93 -98.38 -32.63
N SER A 483 -57.41 -99.38 -31.90
CA SER A 483 -58.29 -100.40 -32.45
C SER A 483 -59.74 -100.10 -32.11
N ILE A 484 -60.63 -100.26 -33.09
CA ILE A 484 -62.06 -99.98 -32.97
C ILE A 484 -62.83 -101.22 -33.43
N ASN A 485 -63.78 -101.66 -32.61
CA ASN A 485 -64.61 -102.83 -32.88
C ASN A 485 -66.04 -102.38 -33.21
N GLY A 486 -66.51 -102.65 -34.42
CA GLY A 486 -67.83 -102.27 -34.93
C GLY A 486 -68.90 -103.36 -34.77
N GLY A 487 -68.58 -104.47 -34.10
CA GLY A 487 -69.52 -105.59 -33.94
C GLY A 487 -69.81 -106.28 -35.26
N TYR A 488 -71.00 -106.06 -35.83
CA TYR A 488 -71.47 -106.68 -37.09
C TYR A 488 -71.53 -105.74 -38.29
N SER A 489 -70.96 -104.55 -38.15
CA SER A 489 -70.87 -103.57 -39.23
C SER A 489 -69.51 -102.88 -39.16
N GLU A 490 -68.96 -102.53 -40.31
CA GLU A 490 -67.70 -101.79 -40.38
C GLU A 490 -67.82 -100.48 -39.57
N PRO A 491 -66.99 -100.27 -38.52
CA PRO A 491 -67.05 -99.05 -37.73
C PRO A 491 -66.47 -97.86 -38.51
N SER A 492 -67.01 -96.67 -38.31
CA SER A 492 -66.44 -95.45 -38.88
C SER A 492 -65.18 -95.02 -38.11
N VAL A 493 -64.27 -94.34 -38.81
CA VAL A 493 -63.08 -93.75 -38.19
C VAL A 493 -63.49 -92.52 -37.36
N PRO A 494 -63.12 -92.42 -36.07
CA PRO A 494 -63.40 -91.26 -35.23
C PRO A 494 -62.69 -90.00 -35.73
N ASP A 495 -63.34 -88.85 -35.58
CA ASP A 495 -62.71 -87.55 -35.83
C ASP A 495 -61.90 -87.07 -34.60
N ASP A 496 -60.84 -87.80 -34.28
CA ASP A 496 -60.00 -87.48 -33.11
C ASP A 496 -59.31 -86.11 -33.27
N ASN A 497 -59.22 -85.38 -32.16
CA ASN A 497 -58.39 -84.19 -32.07
C ASN A 497 -56.96 -84.57 -31.67
N LEU A 498 -56.07 -84.70 -32.66
CA LEU A 498 -54.66 -85.03 -32.51
C LEU A 498 -53.74 -83.80 -32.32
N LYS A 499 -54.31 -82.61 -32.02
CA LYS A 499 -53.54 -81.35 -31.91
C LYS A 499 -52.41 -81.44 -30.88
N SER A 500 -52.58 -82.17 -29.78
CA SER A 500 -51.54 -82.32 -28.75
C SER A 500 -50.27 -83.01 -29.26
N TYR A 501 -50.41 -83.97 -30.18
CA TYR A 501 -49.27 -84.64 -30.83
C TYR A 501 -48.55 -83.70 -31.81
N ALA A 502 -49.29 -82.85 -32.51
CA ALA A 502 -48.72 -81.82 -33.38
C ALA A 502 -48.00 -80.73 -32.57
N GLU A 503 -48.56 -80.30 -31.44
CA GLU A 503 -47.93 -79.34 -30.53
C GLU A 503 -46.62 -79.86 -29.95
N ALA A 504 -46.57 -81.13 -29.53
CA ALA A 504 -45.36 -81.76 -29.01
C ALA A 504 -44.27 -82.00 -30.08
N ALA A 505 -44.65 -81.96 -31.38
CA ALA A 505 -43.76 -82.21 -32.50
C ALA A 505 -42.99 -80.97 -32.97
N VAL A 506 -43.42 -79.76 -32.62
CA VAL A 506 -42.74 -78.51 -32.99
C VAL A 506 -42.09 -77.93 -31.76
N ASP A 507 -40.75 -77.89 -31.74
CA ASP A 507 -40.04 -77.20 -30.68
C ASP A 507 -40.37 -75.68 -30.70
N LYS A 508 -39.99 -74.94 -29.67
CA LYS A 508 -40.19 -73.47 -29.64
C LYS A 508 -39.16 -72.75 -30.53
N ILE A 509 -39.50 -71.58 -31.06
CA ILE A 509 -38.53 -70.71 -31.76
C ILE A 509 -37.48 -70.26 -30.74
N LEU A 510 -36.20 -70.34 -31.10
CA LEU A 510 -35.14 -69.73 -30.29
C LEU A 510 -34.87 -68.31 -30.79
N CYS A 511 -34.99 -67.33 -29.91
CA CYS A 511 -34.78 -65.91 -30.16
C CYS A 511 -33.48 -65.45 -29.49
N LYS A 512 -32.75 -64.52 -30.12
CA LYS A 512 -31.66 -63.76 -29.50
C LYS A 512 -31.76 -62.28 -29.85
N ASN A 513 -31.37 -61.43 -28.92
CA ASN A 513 -31.24 -60.00 -29.18
C ASN A 513 -29.97 -59.69 -29.97
N ASP A 514 -29.82 -58.42 -30.33
CA ASP A 514 -28.50 -57.82 -30.48
C ASP A 514 -27.66 -57.96 -29.19
N LYS A 515 -26.37 -57.65 -29.31
CA LYS A 515 -25.45 -57.65 -28.17
C LYS A 515 -25.05 -56.22 -27.86
N LEU A 516 -25.09 -55.85 -26.58
CA LEU A 516 -24.55 -54.57 -26.11
C LEU A 516 -23.87 -54.77 -24.77
N LEU A 517 -22.57 -54.46 -24.71
CA LEU A 517 -21.82 -54.28 -23.48
C LEU A 517 -21.44 -52.81 -23.30
N PHE A 518 -21.69 -52.29 -22.11
CA PHE A 518 -21.31 -50.95 -21.70
C PHE A 518 -20.47 -51.03 -20.42
N ASN A 519 -19.23 -50.53 -20.46
CA ASN A 519 -18.28 -50.62 -19.34
C ASN A 519 -18.11 -52.06 -18.79
N GLY A 520 -18.20 -53.07 -19.66
CA GLY A 520 -18.12 -54.49 -19.31
C GLY A 520 -19.43 -55.11 -18.78
N GLN A 521 -20.49 -54.31 -18.55
CA GLN A 521 -21.82 -54.80 -18.18
C GLN A 521 -22.64 -55.13 -19.43
N THR A 522 -23.28 -56.30 -19.44
CA THR A 522 -24.21 -56.69 -20.52
C THR A 522 -25.52 -55.94 -20.39
N MET A 523 -25.78 -55.03 -21.33
CA MET A 523 -27.01 -54.24 -21.43
C MET A 523 -28.03 -54.94 -22.32
N MET A 524 -27.55 -55.67 -23.33
CA MET A 524 -28.38 -56.50 -24.20
C MET A 524 -27.66 -57.83 -24.46
N SER A 525 -28.31 -58.94 -24.11
CA SER A 525 -27.74 -60.29 -24.21
C SER A 525 -28.17 -60.99 -25.49
N ASP A 526 -27.20 -61.53 -26.24
CA ASP A 526 -27.41 -62.35 -27.44
C ASP A 526 -27.61 -63.85 -27.12
N THR A 527 -27.88 -64.18 -25.85
CA THR A 527 -28.16 -65.55 -25.42
C THR A 527 -29.49 -66.02 -26.02
N ARG A 528 -29.48 -67.20 -26.63
CA ARG A 528 -30.67 -67.80 -27.25
C ARG A 528 -31.66 -68.29 -26.18
N LYS A 529 -32.92 -67.90 -26.30
CA LYS A 529 -34.02 -68.34 -25.42
C LYS A 529 -35.25 -68.73 -26.23
N GLU A 530 -36.05 -69.65 -25.67
CA GLU A 530 -37.30 -70.06 -26.30
C GLU A 530 -38.35 -68.94 -26.23
N GLU A 531 -39.06 -68.71 -27.34
CA GLU A 531 -40.17 -67.76 -27.53
C GLU A 531 -39.84 -66.27 -27.36
N ALA A 532 -39.05 -65.89 -26.37
CA ALA A 532 -38.71 -64.50 -26.10
C ALA A 532 -37.28 -64.37 -25.57
N ALA A 533 -36.51 -63.50 -26.22
CA ALA A 533 -35.21 -63.09 -25.70
C ALA A 533 -35.37 -62.10 -24.53
N ASP A 534 -34.29 -61.90 -23.77
CA ASP A 534 -34.30 -61.06 -22.57
C ASP A 534 -34.61 -59.58 -22.88
N MET A 535 -35.28 -58.90 -21.96
CA MET A 535 -35.44 -57.45 -22.06
C MET A 535 -34.08 -56.77 -21.88
N PRO A 536 -33.73 -55.75 -22.69
CA PRO A 536 -32.54 -54.95 -22.48
C PRO A 536 -32.55 -54.24 -21.12
N ILE A 537 -31.38 -53.84 -20.66
CA ILE A 537 -31.17 -53.03 -19.46
C ILE A 537 -30.77 -51.62 -19.89
N ALA A 538 -31.31 -50.62 -19.21
CA ALA A 538 -31.01 -49.21 -19.44
C ALA A 538 -29.51 -48.89 -19.24
N ILE A 539 -28.94 -48.09 -20.12
CA ILE A 539 -27.56 -47.60 -19.96
C ILE A 539 -27.48 -46.67 -18.74
N PRO A 540 -26.49 -46.79 -17.82
CA PRO A 540 -26.35 -45.83 -16.72
C PRO A 540 -26.19 -44.40 -17.23
N GLU A 541 -26.77 -43.42 -16.54
CA GLU A 541 -26.61 -41.99 -16.89
C GLU A 541 -25.17 -41.53 -16.67
N GLY A 542 -24.68 -40.67 -17.57
CA GLY A 542 -23.34 -40.09 -17.46
C GLY A 542 -23.25 -38.84 -16.57
N THR A 543 -24.33 -38.47 -15.87
CA THR A 543 -24.51 -37.18 -15.19
C THR A 543 -23.59 -36.94 -14.00
N GLU A 544 -22.91 -37.98 -13.49
CA GLU A 544 -21.86 -37.83 -12.49
C GLU A 544 -20.76 -36.90 -12.99
N GLU A 545 -20.29 -36.01 -12.11
CA GLU A 545 -19.22 -35.08 -12.45
C GLU A 545 -17.88 -35.83 -12.61
N ILE A 546 -17.06 -35.35 -13.55
CA ILE A 546 -15.66 -35.76 -13.66
C ILE A 546 -14.88 -35.39 -12.40
N GLY A 547 -13.78 -36.09 -12.14
CA GLY A 547 -12.88 -35.70 -11.06
C GLY A 547 -12.27 -34.31 -11.29
N GLU A 548 -12.02 -33.57 -10.21
CA GLU A 548 -11.55 -32.16 -10.24
C GLU A 548 -10.23 -31.94 -11.00
N ASN A 549 -9.45 -33.00 -11.21
CA ASN A 549 -8.16 -32.97 -11.92
C ASN A 549 -8.27 -33.31 -13.41
N VAL A 550 -9.45 -33.69 -13.89
CA VAL A 550 -9.61 -34.17 -15.27
C VAL A 550 -9.44 -33.01 -16.26
N LEU A 551 -10.16 -31.91 -16.06
CA LEU A 551 -10.01 -30.68 -16.86
C LEU A 551 -9.40 -29.59 -15.98
N TYR A 552 -8.09 -29.70 -15.77
CA TYR A 552 -7.33 -28.78 -14.92
C TYR A 552 -6.00 -28.42 -15.57
N LYS A 553 -5.62 -27.14 -15.49
CA LYS A 553 -4.31 -26.65 -15.93
C LYS A 553 -3.87 -25.49 -15.04
N SER A 554 -2.65 -25.56 -14.53
CA SER A 554 -1.99 -24.53 -13.72
C SER A 554 -0.84 -23.86 -14.47
N ASN A 555 -0.15 -22.92 -13.81
CA ASN A 555 1.00 -22.20 -14.33
C ASN A 555 0.68 -21.37 -15.58
N LEU A 556 -0.51 -20.76 -15.59
CA LEU A 556 -0.97 -19.88 -16.66
C LEU A 556 -0.53 -18.45 -16.33
N VAL A 557 0.71 -18.11 -16.66
CA VAL A 557 1.33 -16.81 -16.31
C VAL A 557 0.67 -15.66 -17.08
N ILE A 558 0.18 -14.66 -16.36
CA ILE A 558 -0.35 -13.42 -16.92
C ILE A 558 0.81 -12.63 -17.55
N PRO A 559 0.71 -12.18 -18.82
CA PRO A 559 1.74 -11.35 -19.41
C PRO A 559 2.03 -10.08 -18.59
N GLY A 560 3.29 -9.78 -18.32
CA GLY A 560 3.70 -8.59 -17.54
C GLY A 560 3.35 -7.24 -18.18
N THR A 561 2.91 -7.24 -19.44
CA THR A 561 2.43 -6.06 -20.18
C THR A 561 0.91 -5.89 -20.12
N ARG A 562 0.18 -6.82 -19.51
CA ARG A 562 -1.29 -6.79 -19.46
C ARG A 562 -1.78 -5.54 -18.72
N ALA A 563 -2.81 -4.89 -19.26
CA ALA A 563 -3.34 -3.65 -18.71
C ALA A 563 -3.99 -3.90 -17.33
N ASN A 564 -4.03 -2.84 -16.52
CA ASN A 564 -4.82 -2.84 -15.30
C ASN A 564 -6.31 -2.67 -15.67
N GLU A 565 -7.08 -3.75 -15.71
CA GLU A 565 -8.51 -3.75 -16.02
C GLU A 565 -9.18 -5.09 -15.64
N ALA A 566 -10.50 -5.18 -15.83
CA ALA A 566 -11.27 -6.40 -15.68
C ALA A 566 -11.45 -7.10 -17.03
N TYR A 567 -11.07 -8.38 -17.10
CA TYR A 567 -11.21 -9.22 -18.29
C TYR A 567 -12.32 -10.24 -18.07
N GLU A 568 -13.35 -10.20 -18.91
CA GLU A 568 -14.44 -11.17 -18.90
C GLU A 568 -14.00 -12.52 -19.46
N SER A 569 -14.69 -13.58 -19.04
CA SER A 569 -14.35 -14.95 -19.40
C SER A 569 -15.50 -15.65 -20.10
N THR A 570 -15.18 -16.53 -21.04
CA THR A 570 -16.13 -17.48 -21.66
C THR A 570 -15.52 -18.87 -21.69
N GLY A 571 -16.33 -19.89 -21.93
CA GLY A 571 -15.81 -21.23 -22.13
C GLY A 571 -16.79 -22.18 -22.81
N ILE A 572 -16.26 -23.26 -23.37
CA ILE A 572 -17.00 -24.31 -24.06
C ILE A 572 -16.46 -25.67 -23.64
N ILE A 573 -17.34 -26.64 -23.39
CA ILE A 573 -17.02 -28.05 -23.23
C ILE A 573 -17.41 -28.81 -24.49
N THR A 574 -16.51 -29.66 -24.98
CA THR A 574 -16.75 -30.51 -26.15
C THR A 574 -16.72 -31.99 -25.77
N TYR A 575 -17.71 -32.74 -26.27
CA TYR A 575 -17.77 -34.20 -26.24
C TYR A 575 -17.59 -34.77 -27.65
N LYS A 576 -16.93 -35.93 -27.75
CA LYS A 576 -16.72 -36.64 -29.02
C LYS A 576 -17.41 -38.01 -29.03
N PRO A 577 -17.92 -38.47 -30.18
CA PRO A 577 -18.59 -39.76 -30.27
C PRO A 577 -17.61 -40.92 -30.02
N ILE A 578 -18.04 -41.87 -29.21
CA ILE A 578 -17.42 -43.21 -29.04
C ILE A 578 -18.15 -44.20 -29.95
N VAL A 579 -19.48 -44.15 -29.94
CA VAL A 579 -20.34 -44.89 -30.87
C VAL A 579 -21.53 -44.01 -31.24
N ASN A 580 -21.98 -44.11 -32.50
CA ASN A 580 -23.19 -43.46 -32.99
C ASN A 580 -23.83 -44.36 -34.07
N ILE A 581 -24.82 -45.15 -33.66
CA ILE A 581 -25.59 -46.04 -34.53
C ILE A 581 -26.97 -45.41 -34.74
N CYS A 582 -27.43 -45.36 -35.99
CA CYS A 582 -28.77 -44.91 -36.33
C CYS A 582 -29.32 -45.74 -37.50
N ASN A 583 -30.34 -46.55 -37.24
CA ASN A 583 -31.00 -47.38 -38.25
C ASN A 583 -32.24 -46.73 -38.87
N ARG A 584 -32.82 -45.70 -38.23
CA ARG A 584 -34.02 -44.98 -38.72
C ARG A 584 -33.96 -43.48 -38.50
N GLU A 585 -34.08 -43.04 -37.26
CA GLU A 585 -34.11 -41.62 -36.87
C GLU A 585 -33.09 -41.36 -35.77
N ALA A 586 -32.34 -40.26 -35.90
CA ALA A 586 -31.33 -39.90 -34.91
C ALA A 586 -31.98 -39.18 -33.71
N LEU A 587 -31.42 -39.39 -32.51
CA LEU A 587 -31.72 -38.53 -31.36
C LEU A 587 -30.84 -37.28 -31.44
N GLU A 588 -31.42 -36.12 -31.13
CA GLU A 588 -30.67 -34.86 -31.06
C GLU A 588 -29.69 -34.87 -29.88
N VAL A 589 -28.45 -34.44 -30.13
CA VAL A 589 -27.39 -34.32 -29.12
C VAL A 589 -26.55 -33.08 -29.37
N ASP A 590 -26.44 -32.25 -28.35
CA ASP A 590 -25.44 -31.19 -28.32
C ASP A 590 -24.09 -31.82 -28.00
N THR A 591 -23.04 -31.44 -28.73
CA THR A 591 -21.67 -31.92 -28.47
C THR A 591 -20.77 -30.81 -27.94
N ASP A 592 -21.19 -29.56 -28.11
CA ASP A 592 -20.55 -28.36 -27.56
C ASP A 592 -21.53 -27.68 -26.59
N TYR A 593 -21.07 -27.44 -25.36
CA TYR A 593 -21.86 -26.84 -24.30
C TYR A 593 -21.16 -25.58 -23.79
N GLU A 594 -21.84 -24.44 -23.90
CA GLU A 594 -21.35 -23.18 -23.34
C GLU A 594 -21.29 -23.24 -21.81
N ILE A 595 -20.18 -22.76 -21.26
CA ILE A 595 -19.98 -22.59 -19.83
C ILE A 595 -20.50 -21.20 -19.48
N ASN A 596 -21.75 -21.15 -19.03
CA ASN A 596 -22.47 -19.90 -18.79
C ASN A 596 -21.87 -19.05 -17.65
N ASP A 597 -21.16 -19.67 -16.71
CA ASP A 597 -20.57 -19.00 -15.54
C ASP A 597 -19.06 -19.28 -15.47
N VAL A 598 -18.24 -18.46 -16.15
CA VAL A 598 -16.79 -18.40 -15.93
C VAL A 598 -16.47 -17.05 -15.31
N ASN A 599 -15.78 -17.05 -14.17
CA ASN A 599 -15.52 -15.80 -13.46
C ASN A 599 -14.51 -14.90 -14.24
N PRO A 600 -14.63 -13.57 -14.16
CA PRO A 600 -13.67 -12.66 -14.76
C PRO A 600 -12.34 -12.68 -14.00
N VAL A 601 -11.32 -12.04 -14.58
CA VAL A 601 -9.99 -11.82 -13.98
C VAL A 601 -9.70 -10.33 -13.99
N VAL A 602 -9.49 -9.73 -12.82
CA VAL A 602 -9.06 -8.34 -12.67
C VAL A 602 -7.55 -8.31 -12.55
N VAL A 603 -6.88 -7.78 -13.57
CA VAL A 603 -5.42 -7.59 -13.52
C VAL A 603 -5.13 -6.23 -12.90
N HIS A 604 -4.24 -6.19 -11.91
CA HIS A 604 -3.82 -4.95 -11.30
C HIS A 604 -2.35 -5.06 -10.87
N THR A 605 -1.45 -4.42 -11.59
CA THR A 605 -0.02 -4.45 -11.28
C THR A 605 0.30 -3.31 -10.28
N PRO A 606 0.62 -3.63 -9.02
CA PRO A 606 0.76 -2.63 -7.97
C PRO A 606 2.14 -1.97 -7.97
N VAL A 607 2.17 -0.69 -7.62
CA VAL A 607 3.37 0.07 -7.27
C VAL A 607 3.10 0.99 -6.10
N VAL A 608 4.15 1.25 -5.32
CA VAL A 608 4.16 2.15 -4.17
C VAL A 608 5.33 3.13 -4.28
N CYS A 609 5.18 4.29 -3.64
CA CYS A 609 6.14 5.38 -3.62
C CYS A 609 6.13 6.02 -2.23
N ASP A 610 7.16 5.75 -1.44
CA ASP A 610 7.35 6.32 -0.10
C ASP A 610 8.73 6.99 -0.06
N GLY A 611 8.79 8.21 -0.57
CA GLY A 611 10.03 8.93 -0.80
C GLY A 611 10.52 9.66 0.44
N MET A 612 11.69 9.30 0.94
CA MET A 612 12.30 9.94 2.10
C MET A 612 13.58 10.69 1.72
N VAL A 613 13.81 11.81 2.40
CA VAL A 613 15.04 12.59 2.29
C VAL A 613 15.72 12.63 3.64
N GLN A 614 17.03 12.38 3.65
CA GLN A 614 17.84 12.51 4.85
C GLN A 614 17.79 13.94 5.40
N ASP A 615 17.54 14.06 6.70
CA ASP A 615 17.62 15.32 7.41
C ASP A 615 19.04 15.57 7.94
N ASN A 616 19.76 16.50 7.33
CA ASN A 616 21.12 16.91 7.69
C ASN A 616 21.13 18.11 8.65
N ARG A 617 20.21 18.16 9.62
CA ARG A 617 20.19 19.22 10.65
C ARG A 617 21.54 19.39 11.37
N SER A 618 22.31 18.32 11.55
CA SER A 618 23.66 18.36 12.14
C SER A 618 24.67 19.22 11.37
N ASP A 619 24.37 19.53 10.12
CA ASP A 619 25.18 20.37 9.24
C ASP A 619 24.59 21.79 9.11
N ASN A 620 23.36 22.01 9.56
CA ASN A 620 22.63 23.26 9.40
C ASN A 620 22.97 24.28 10.51
N GLN A 621 23.37 25.49 10.09
CA GLN A 621 23.81 26.59 10.96
C GLN A 621 22.82 27.77 11.00
N MET A 622 21.63 27.63 10.41
CA MET A 622 20.62 28.67 10.42
C MET A 622 20.21 29.04 11.85
N ILE A 623 19.98 30.34 12.06
CA ILE A 623 19.50 30.88 13.33
C ILE A 623 18.01 30.58 13.51
N THR A 624 17.24 30.63 12.42
CA THR A 624 15.80 30.32 12.38
C THR A 624 15.49 29.19 11.38
N PRO A 625 15.91 27.94 11.68
CA PRO A 625 15.64 26.80 10.81
C PRO A 625 14.16 26.40 10.88
N ASP A 626 13.65 25.81 9.79
CA ASP A 626 12.34 25.17 9.76
C ASP A 626 12.43 23.76 10.33
N ALA A 627 12.11 23.62 11.62
CA ALA A 627 12.22 22.33 12.32
C ALA A 627 11.25 21.25 11.81
N GLY A 628 10.22 21.63 11.04
CA GLY A 628 9.30 20.69 10.42
C GLY A 628 9.92 19.97 9.21
N ARG A 629 10.90 20.57 8.54
CA ARG A 629 11.38 20.10 7.23
C ARG A 629 12.76 19.47 7.34
N ALA A 630 13.07 18.54 6.43
CA ALA A 630 14.43 18.01 6.32
C ALA A 630 15.39 19.14 5.91
N SER A 631 16.49 19.27 6.65
CA SER A 631 17.54 20.24 6.34
C SER A 631 18.51 19.65 5.33
N LEU A 632 18.73 20.35 4.22
CA LEU A 632 19.84 20.13 3.31
C LEU A 632 20.82 21.30 3.42
N VAL A 633 22.09 21.07 3.13
CA VAL A 633 23.14 22.07 3.30
C VAL A 633 23.97 22.12 2.03
N LEU A 634 24.23 23.33 1.53
CA LEU A 634 25.07 23.53 0.35
C LEU A 634 26.45 22.91 0.54
N ASP A 635 27.03 22.39 -0.55
CA ASP A 635 28.32 21.70 -0.63
C ASP A 635 28.38 20.40 0.22
N ARG A 636 27.23 19.81 0.59
CA ARG A 636 27.13 18.58 1.39
C ARG A 636 26.36 17.47 0.68
N PRO A 637 26.72 16.20 0.94
CA PRO A 637 25.95 15.06 0.46
C PRO A 637 24.73 14.76 1.34
N PHE A 638 23.71 14.13 0.77
CA PHE A 638 22.50 13.66 1.45
C PHE A 638 21.94 12.40 0.76
N TYR A 639 21.29 11.53 1.53
CA TYR A 639 20.60 10.37 0.97
C TYR A 639 19.14 10.67 0.61
N VAL A 640 18.72 10.10 -0.51
CA VAL A 640 17.31 9.85 -0.83
C VAL A 640 17.04 8.37 -0.69
N THR A 641 15.97 8.02 0.01
CA THR A 641 15.49 6.65 0.17
C THR A 641 14.14 6.52 -0.54
N LEU A 642 14.02 5.52 -1.41
CA LEU A 642 12.78 5.20 -2.13
C LEU A 642 12.60 3.67 -2.13
N PRO A 643 11.96 3.11 -1.09
CA PRO A 643 11.76 1.68 -0.91
C PRO A 643 10.76 1.13 -1.92
N THR A 644 10.75 -0.19 -2.07
CA THR A 644 9.73 -0.93 -2.83
C THR A 644 8.64 -1.50 -1.92
N THR A 645 8.81 -1.31 -0.61
CA THR A 645 7.83 -1.71 0.41
C THR A 645 6.93 -0.54 0.74
N GLY A 646 5.64 -0.79 0.89
CA GLY A 646 4.66 0.24 1.24
C GLY A 646 3.28 -0.36 1.39
N MET A 647 2.32 0.46 1.79
CA MET A 647 0.91 0.07 1.84
C MET A 647 0.28 0.18 0.45
N HIS A 648 -0.61 -0.76 0.13
CA HIS A 648 -1.49 -0.73 -1.04
C HIS A 648 -2.88 -1.18 -0.59
N ARG A 649 -3.81 -1.44 -1.52
CA ARG A 649 -5.15 -1.98 -1.24
C ARG A 649 -5.09 -3.18 -0.30
N ASP A 650 -5.94 -3.22 0.71
CA ASP A 650 -6.02 -4.36 1.65
C ASP A 650 -6.93 -5.48 1.09
N ILE A 651 -6.51 -6.00 -0.07
CA ILE A 651 -7.10 -7.17 -0.72
C ILE A 651 -6.14 -8.36 -0.64
N GLN A 652 -6.64 -9.59 -0.84
CA GLN A 652 -5.80 -10.79 -0.79
C GLN A 652 -4.64 -10.68 -1.80
N GLY A 653 -3.41 -10.77 -1.29
CA GLY A 653 -2.21 -10.61 -2.12
C GLY A 653 -1.70 -9.17 -2.25
N TYR A 654 -2.27 -8.20 -1.51
CA TYR A 654 -1.81 -6.80 -1.44
C TYR A 654 -1.65 -6.34 0.03
N GLY A 655 -1.81 -5.06 0.36
CA GLY A 655 -1.53 -4.49 1.69
C GLY A 655 -0.08 -4.06 1.89
N TYR A 656 0.45 -4.11 3.12
CA TYR A 656 1.83 -3.71 3.41
C TYR A 656 2.82 -4.82 3.05
N ARG A 657 3.58 -4.64 1.97
CA ARG A 657 4.55 -5.64 1.47
C ARG A 657 5.56 -5.02 0.52
N ASP A 658 6.53 -5.83 0.11
CA ASP A 658 7.46 -5.50 -0.97
C ASP A 658 6.81 -5.72 -2.35
N TYR A 659 6.72 -4.64 -3.13
CA TYR A 659 6.20 -4.61 -4.50
C TYR A 659 7.32 -4.52 -5.56
N GLY A 660 8.58 -4.73 -5.19
CA GLY A 660 9.73 -4.57 -6.07
C GLY A 660 9.65 -5.40 -7.36
N LYS A 661 9.01 -6.58 -7.31
CA LYS A 661 8.75 -7.44 -8.48
C LYS A 661 7.95 -6.73 -9.59
N TYR A 662 7.10 -5.77 -9.23
CA TYR A 662 6.16 -5.11 -10.14
C TYR A 662 6.55 -3.68 -10.50
N ILE A 663 7.64 -3.16 -9.93
CA ILE A 663 8.16 -1.81 -10.20
C ILE A 663 9.19 -1.90 -11.32
N ALA A 664 8.91 -1.26 -12.45
CA ALA A 664 9.87 -1.12 -13.56
C ALA A 664 10.95 -0.08 -13.27
N SER A 665 10.60 1.03 -12.64
CA SER A 665 11.54 2.11 -12.34
C SER A 665 11.14 2.91 -11.13
N ARG A 666 12.14 3.43 -10.43
CA ARG A 666 12.03 4.38 -9.33
C ARG A 666 12.80 5.63 -9.69
N GLN A 667 12.18 6.80 -9.52
CA GLN A 667 12.76 8.05 -9.96
C GLN A 667 12.55 9.17 -8.94
N VAL A 668 13.48 10.11 -8.92
CA VAL A 668 13.40 11.34 -8.14
C VAL A 668 13.57 12.55 -9.07
N LYS A 669 12.95 13.67 -8.72
CA LYS A 669 13.09 14.96 -9.40
C LYS A 669 13.26 16.05 -8.36
N PHE A 670 14.33 16.82 -8.48
CA PHE A 670 14.66 17.92 -7.58
C PHE A 670 14.28 19.25 -8.24
N ALA A 671 13.68 20.18 -7.48
CA ALA A 671 13.45 21.57 -7.93
C ALA A 671 14.74 22.43 -7.92
N PHE A 672 15.90 21.80 -7.76
CA PHE A 672 17.23 22.42 -7.70
C PHE A 672 18.28 21.49 -8.34
N ASP A 673 19.41 22.04 -8.74
CA ASP A 673 20.51 21.28 -9.34
C ASP A 673 21.14 20.34 -8.30
N THR A 674 21.52 19.14 -8.71
CA THR A 674 22.20 18.19 -7.83
C THR A 674 23.25 17.37 -8.58
N TYR A 675 24.09 16.66 -7.83
CA TYR A 675 24.92 15.60 -8.37
C TYR A 675 24.51 14.28 -7.74
N LYS A 676 24.38 13.23 -8.55
CA LYS A 676 24.30 11.85 -8.04
C LYS A 676 25.71 11.38 -7.70
N GLY A 677 25.97 11.23 -6.41
CA GLY A 677 27.30 11.01 -5.83
C GLY A 677 27.53 11.83 -4.56
N SER A 678 28.75 11.79 -4.03
CA SER A 678 29.13 12.49 -2.79
C SER A 678 29.71 13.90 -2.99
N SER A 679 29.94 14.33 -4.24
CA SER A 679 30.58 15.60 -4.60
C SER A 679 30.28 15.98 -6.06
N THR A 680 30.84 17.10 -6.52
CA THR A 680 30.81 17.55 -7.92
C THR A 680 31.50 16.60 -8.93
N ALA A 681 32.24 15.60 -8.46
CA ALA A 681 32.77 14.52 -9.30
C ALA A 681 31.70 13.48 -9.72
N GLY A 682 30.49 13.57 -9.16
CA GLY A 682 29.36 12.71 -9.49
C GLY A 682 28.70 13.07 -10.84
N THR A 683 27.55 12.46 -11.13
CA THR A 683 26.77 12.79 -12.32
C THR A 683 25.91 14.02 -12.08
N PHE A 684 26.13 15.09 -12.83
CA PHE A 684 25.29 16.29 -12.76
C PHE A 684 23.85 15.99 -13.20
N ILE A 685 22.89 16.47 -12.42
CA ILE A 685 21.46 16.38 -12.67
C ILE A 685 20.91 17.82 -12.62
N PRO A 686 20.51 18.37 -13.77
CA PRO A 686 19.83 19.66 -13.80
C PRO A 686 18.53 19.59 -13.00
N LYS A 687 18.14 20.69 -12.36
CA LYS A 687 16.81 20.82 -11.75
C LYS A 687 15.69 20.42 -12.71
N ASP A 688 14.58 19.96 -12.15
CA ASP A 688 13.37 19.52 -12.87
C ASP A 688 13.56 18.30 -13.79
N THR A 689 14.62 17.52 -13.57
CA THR A 689 14.92 16.30 -14.34
C THR A 689 14.60 15.03 -13.54
N TRP A 690 13.75 14.15 -14.09
CA TRP A 690 13.53 12.81 -13.52
C TRP A 690 14.78 11.93 -13.68
N THR A 691 15.29 11.43 -12.56
CA THR A 691 16.48 10.58 -12.52
C THR A 691 16.20 9.27 -11.83
N GLY A 692 16.64 8.16 -12.44
CA GLY A 692 16.52 6.82 -11.86
C GLY A 692 17.35 6.61 -10.60
N VAL A 693 16.76 5.97 -9.59
CA VAL A 693 17.38 5.74 -8.27
C VAL A 693 17.27 4.27 -7.83
N ALA A 694 18.22 3.86 -7.01
CA ALA A 694 18.10 2.64 -6.22
C ALA A 694 17.33 2.96 -4.92
N GLU A 695 17.18 1.96 -4.04
CA GLU A 695 16.51 2.15 -2.75
C GLU A 695 17.15 3.26 -1.93
N ASN A 696 18.47 3.24 -1.77
CA ASN A 696 19.22 4.30 -1.12
C ASN A 696 20.19 4.88 -2.15
N THR A 697 20.02 6.16 -2.48
CA THR A 697 20.86 6.86 -3.46
C THR A 697 21.46 8.12 -2.85
N LEU A 698 22.78 8.26 -2.95
CA LEU A 698 23.51 9.43 -2.46
C LEU A 698 23.47 10.55 -3.51
N PHE A 699 23.14 11.74 -3.03
CA PHE A 699 23.14 12.98 -3.80
C PHE A 699 23.99 14.03 -3.11
N TYR A 700 24.31 15.09 -3.84
CA TYR A 700 25.13 16.21 -3.37
C TYR A 700 24.49 17.54 -3.79
N VAL A 701 24.36 18.48 -2.85
CA VAL A 701 23.84 19.82 -3.13
C VAL A 701 25.01 20.73 -3.50
N PRO A 702 25.11 21.22 -4.75
CA PRO A 702 26.20 22.09 -5.15
C PRO A 702 26.10 23.50 -4.56
N ALA A 703 27.24 24.17 -4.38
CA ALA A 703 27.35 25.45 -3.69
C ALA A 703 26.53 26.60 -4.31
N TRP A 704 26.28 26.58 -5.63
CA TRP A 704 25.58 27.65 -6.35
C TRP A 704 24.05 27.55 -6.29
N VAL A 705 23.50 26.48 -5.70
CA VAL A 705 22.05 26.39 -5.48
C VAL A 705 21.65 27.48 -4.50
N THR A 706 20.61 28.23 -4.86
CA THR A 706 20.06 29.27 -3.99
C THR A 706 19.47 28.63 -2.73
N GLU A 707 19.68 29.23 -1.56
CA GLU A 707 19.04 28.76 -0.34
C GLU A 707 17.53 28.99 -0.37
N GLY A 708 16.77 28.12 0.28
CA GLY A 708 15.33 28.24 0.30
C GLY A 708 14.62 26.92 0.54
N ARG A 709 13.31 26.92 0.31
CA ARG A 709 12.46 25.74 0.42
C ARG A 709 12.21 25.16 -0.96
N TYR A 710 12.39 23.86 -1.09
CA TYR A 710 12.27 23.15 -2.36
C TYR A 710 11.43 21.91 -2.23
N GLU A 711 10.66 21.61 -3.28
CA GLU A 711 9.97 20.34 -3.44
C GLU A 711 10.90 19.32 -4.10
N ILE A 712 10.90 18.10 -3.57
CA ILE A 712 11.48 16.91 -4.19
C ILE A 712 10.33 15.97 -4.50
N ARG A 713 10.20 15.55 -5.76
CA ARG A 713 9.17 14.60 -6.19
C ARG A 713 9.76 13.23 -6.43
N PHE A 714 9.01 12.21 -6.08
CA PHE A 714 9.34 10.80 -6.25
C PHE A 714 8.29 10.14 -7.11
N ARG A 715 8.68 9.10 -7.84
CA ARG A 715 7.72 8.20 -8.48
C ARG A 715 8.23 6.79 -8.65
N SER A 716 7.29 5.85 -8.61
CA SER A 716 7.47 4.45 -8.98
C SER A 716 6.54 4.09 -10.12
N THR A 717 7.05 3.43 -11.16
CA THR A 717 6.26 3.07 -12.36
C THR A 717 6.08 1.56 -12.47
N ALA A 718 4.86 1.09 -12.74
CA ALA A 718 4.57 -0.34 -12.89
C ALA A 718 5.24 -0.95 -14.13
N ILE A 719 5.54 -2.26 -14.09
CA ILE A 719 6.13 -2.99 -15.23
C ILE A 719 5.26 -2.97 -16.50
N ASN A 720 3.95 -2.82 -16.35
CA ASN A 720 2.99 -2.71 -17.45
C ASN A 720 2.72 -1.25 -17.88
N ALA A 721 3.31 -0.24 -17.24
CA ALA A 721 3.02 1.16 -17.52
C ALA A 721 3.34 1.56 -18.98
N ALA A 722 4.52 1.18 -19.48
CA ALA A 722 4.97 1.57 -20.81
C ALA A 722 4.10 0.98 -21.93
N ALA A 723 3.64 -0.26 -21.76
CA ALA A 723 2.83 -0.95 -22.76
C ALA A 723 1.38 -0.42 -22.85
N ASN A 724 0.95 0.40 -21.88
CA ASN A 724 -0.45 0.84 -21.72
C ASN A 724 -0.58 2.37 -21.60
N ASP A 725 0.42 3.12 -22.09
CA ASP A 725 0.51 4.58 -22.00
C ASP A 725 0.23 5.11 -20.58
N GLY A 726 0.77 4.41 -19.59
CA GLY A 726 0.45 4.59 -18.17
C GLY A 726 1.23 5.70 -17.45
N TYR A 727 2.27 6.27 -18.07
CA TYR A 727 3.15 7.23 -17.38
C TYR A 727 2.46 8.52 -16.90
N GLY A 728 1.35 8.91 -17.53
CA GLY A 728 0.53 10.05 -17.12
C GLY A 728 -0.65 9.69 -16.20
N LYS A 729 -0.77 8.43 -15.80
CA LYS A 729 -1.86 7.91 -14.95
C LYS A 729 -1.29 7.61 -13.57
N SER A 730 -1.10 8.68 -12.78
CA SER A 730 -0.51 8.64 -11.45
C SER A 730 -1.51 8.79 -10.32
N GLU A 731 -1.09 8.36 -9.14
CA GLU A 731 -1.81 8.49 -7.88
C GLU A 731 -0.82 8.71 -6.74
N ASP A 732 -1.29 9.32 -5.65
CA ASP A 732 -0.48 9.61 -4.47
C ASP A 732 -0.14 8.32 -3.71
N ILE A 733 1.13 8.13 -3.37
CA ILE A 733 1.73 7.03 -2.58
C ILE A 733 1.61 5.62 -3.20
N ALA A 734 0.51 5.26 -3.84
CA ALA A 734 0.29 3.95 -4.45
C ALA A 734 -0.73 4.04 -5.59
N ASN A 735 -0.60 3.22 -6.63
CA ASN A 735 -1.59 3.18 -7.71
C ASN A 735 -2.83 2.35 -7.32
N ILE A 736 -3.61 2.81 -6.35
CA ILE A 736 -4.79 2.08 -5.83
C ILE A 736 -5.87 1.95 -6.91
N SER A 737 -6.14 3.02 -7.66
CA SER A 737 -7.09 2.98 -8.76
C SER A 737 -6.60 2.07 -9.87
N LEU A 738 -7.50 1.22 -10.35
CA LEU A 738 -7.25 0.32 -11.48
C LEU A 738 -6.81 1.09 -12.74
N ALA A 739 -7.19 2.36 -12.89
CA ALA A 739 -6.80 3.19 -14.02
C ALA A 739 -5.33 3.65 -13.98
N ASN A 740 -4.66 3.57 -12.83
CA ASN A 740 -3.35 4.15 -12.58
C ASN A 740 -2.22 3.12 -12.64
N TYR A 741 -1.03 3.60 -13.04
CA TYR A 741 0.18 2.79 -13.28
C TYR A 741 1.42 3.36 -12.58
N VAL A 742 1.30 4.55 -12.00
CA VAL A 742 2.39 5.28 -11.36
C VAL A 742 1.94 5.68 -9.96
N ALA A 743 2.82 5.49 -8.99
CA ALA A 743 2.69 6.06 -7.65
C ALA A 743 3.65 7.25 -7.55
N GLU A 744 3.18 8.40 -7.06
CA GLU A 744 3.98 9.60 -6.84
C GLU A 744 3.96 10.00 -5.37
N ASP A 745 5.03 10.67 -4.93
CA ASP A 745 5.13 11.23 -3.57
C ASP A 745 5.98 12.51 -3.65
N SER A 746 5.91 13.34 -2.61
CA SER A 746 6.70 14.56 -2.53
C SER A 746 7.16 14.86 -1.10
N SER A 747 8.34 15.46 -1.00
CA SER A 747 8.88 15.96 0.27
C SER A 747 9.36 17.38 0.08
N ILE A 748 9.07 18.24 1.08
CA ILE A 748 9.59 19.60 1.12
C ILE A 748 10.83 19.65 2.00
N VAL A 749 11.89 20.26 1.49
CA VAL A 749 13.18 20.42 2.18
C VAL A 749 13.55 21.88 2.32
N GLN A 750 14.42 22.20 3.29
CA GLN A 750 15.04 23.52 3.42
C GLN A 750 16.54 23.41 3.13
N ILE A 751 17.01 24.10 2.09
CA ILE A 751 18.44 24.23 1.76
C ILE A 751 19.01 25.45 2.48
N SER A 752 20.11 25.24 3.20
CA SER A 752 20.85 26.28 3.94
C SER A 752 22.28 26.42 3.44
N GLY A 753 22.81 27.65 3.52
CA GLY A 753 24.24 27.92 3.35
C GLY A 753 25.04 27.54 4.61
N ARG A 754 26.32 27.90 4.64
CA ARG A 754 27.19 27.65 5.79
C ARG A 754 28.31 28.66 5.98
N ILE A 755 28.84 28.72 7.19
CA ILE A 755 30.00 29.53 7.59
C ILE A 755 30.99 28.65 8.37
N TYR A 756 32.27 28.68 8.01
CA TYR A 756 33.31 27.83 8.60
C TYR A 756 34.73 28.39 8.38
N GLY A 757 35.75 27.68 8.88
CA GLY A 757 37.14 27.92 8.52
C GLY A 757 37.75 29.15 9.17
N LEU A 758 37.23 29.59 10.33
CA LEU A 758 37.86 30.68 11.09
C LEU A 758 39.32 30.34 11.41
N ASN A 759 40.24 31.23 11.07
CA ASN A 759 41.66 31.04 11.34
C ASN A 759 42.39 32.36 11.58
N ILE A 760 43.49 32.32 12.32
CA ILE A 760 44.46 33.43 12.45
C ILE A 760 45.61 33.17 11.49
N TYR A 761 45.85 34.09 10.56
CA TYR A 761 46.90 33.94 9.54
C TYR A 761 48.02 34.99 9.64
N ASP A 762 47.93 35.92 10.59
CA ASP A 762 49.01 36.87 10.89
C ASP A 762 48.86 37.50 12.28
N VAL A 763 49.98 37.89 12.90
CA VAL A 763 50.07 38.57 14.20
C VAL A 763 51.14 39.66 14.11
N THR A 764 50.83 40.90 14.47
CA THR A 764 51.72 42.07 14.21
C THR A 764 52.85 42.27 15.22
N ASP A 765 53.08 41.32 16.12
CA ASP A 765 54.20 41.35 17.07
C ASP A 765 55.51 40.97 16.35
N TYR A 766 56.04 41.96 15.62
CA TYR A 766 57.24 41.84 14.81
C TYR A 766 58.48 42.33 15.57
N PRO A 767 59.62 41.62 15.44
CA PRO A 767 59.90 40.53 14.49
C PRO A 767 59.57 39.11 15.01
N ILE A 768 59.00 38.96 16.21
CA ILE A 768 58.79 37.66 16.86
C ILE A 768 57.95 36.73 15.98
N TRP A 769 56.82 37.22 15.48
CA TRP A 769 55.85 36.46 14.68
C TRP A 769 56.03 36.59 13.17
N GLU A 770 56.85 37.55 12.72
CA GLU A 770 57.01 37.88 11.30
C GLU A 770 57.40 36.66 10.47
N LYS A 771 58.41 35.89 10.92
CA LYS A 771 58.92 34.72 10.21
C LYS A 771 58.00 33.51 10.22
N VAL A 772 56.98 33.50 11.08
CA VAL A 772 55.95 32.44 11.09
C VAL A 772 54.98 32.67 9.95
N PHE A 773 54.49 33.90 9.82
CA PHE A 773 53.40 34.24 8.90
C PHE A 773 53.85 34.85 7.59
N ARG A 774 55.04 35.46 7.51
CA ARG A 774 55.54 36.14 6.31
C ARG A 774 56.88 35.59 5.84
N LEU A 775 57.08 35.63 4.52
CA LEU A 775 58.35 35.31 3.89
C LEU A 775 59.41 36.38 4.21
N PRO A 776 60.70 36.02 4.36
CA PRO A 776 61.75 36.98 4.70
C PRO A 776 61.78 38.18 3.76
N ASN A 777 61.86 39.39 4.33
CA ASN A 777 61.88 40.67 3.59
C ASN A 777 60.69 40.84 2.62
N SER A 778 59.53 40.28 2.94
CA SER A 778 58.34 40.31 2.08
C SER A 778 57.05 40.41 2.88
N LEU A 779 56.03 41.06 2.31
CA LEU A 779 54.67 41.03 2.83
C LEU A 779 53.89 39.77 2.42
N LYS A 780 54.48 38.88 1.60
CA LYS A 780 53.83 37.62 1.21
C LYS A 780 53.72 36.67 2.39
N LEU A 781 52.56 36.03 2.53
CA LEU A 781 52.30 35.04 3.59
C LEU A 781 53.04 33.72 3.33
N THR A 782 53.41 33.00 4.38
CA THR A 782 53.99 31.65 4.33
C THR A 782 52.93 30.57 4.05
N GLY A 783 51.65 30.89 4.27
CA GLY A 783 50.53 29.94 4.27
C GLY A 783 50.25 29.31 5.65
N PHE A 784 51.09 29.58 6.65
CA PHE A 784 50.86 29.11 8.01
C PHE A 784 49.67 29.83 8.65
N HIS A 785 48.83 29.08 9.37
CA HIS A 785 47.64 29.61 10.05
C HIS A 785 47.32 28.78 11.30
N TYR A 786 46.69 29.43 12.29
CA TYR A 786 46.07 28.77 13.42
C TYR A 786 44.59 28.54 13.11
N THR A 787 44.16 27.28 12.98
CA THR A 787 42.76 26.90 12.73
C THR A 787 41.92 26.91 14.00
N VAL A 788 40.58 26.87 13.88
CA VAL A 788 39.70 26.63 15.04
C VAL A 788 40.11 25.39 15.82
N GLY A 789 40.38 24.29 15.13
CA GLY A 789 40.65 23.02 15.76
C GLY A 789 41.38 22.02 14.88
N VAL A 790 41.29 20.75 15.25
CA VAL A 790 42.03 19.65 14.62
C VAL A 790 41.26 18.92 13.52
N LYS A 791 40.09 19.43 13.15
CA LYS A 791 39.21 18.87 12.12
C LYS A 791 38.95 19.90 11.03
N ASN A 792 38.60 19.41 9.84
CA ASN A 792 38.15 20.22 8.71
C ASN A 792 36.69 20.70 8.91
N GLN A 793 36.18 21.46 7.94
CA GLN A 793 34.81 22.00 7.95
C GLN A 793 33.72 20.92 8.01
N ASN A 794 34.03 19.69 7.59
CA ASN A 794 33.11 18.56 7.58
C ASN A 794 33.15 17.74 8.88
N GLY A 795 34.08 18.04 9.79
CA GLY A 795 34.27 17.32 11.05
C GLY A 795 35.23 16.13 10.97
N GLU A 796 35.96 15.99 9.86
CA GLU A 796 36.96 14.96 9.63
C GLU A 796 38.34 15.42 10.11
N SER A 797 39.18 14.49 10.58
CA SER A 797 40.53 14.83 11.06
C SER A 797 41.37 15.46 9.95
N SER A 798 41.94 16.64 10.18
CA SER A 798 42.80 17.33 9.21
C SER A 798 44.29 17.02 9.40
N GLY A 799 44.67 16.29 10.44
CA GLY A 799 46.06 16.10 10.85
C GLY A 799 46.71 17.35 11.45
N GLN A 800 45.94 18.41 11.70
CA GLN A 800 46.42 19.65 12.29
C GLN A 800 46.97 19.40 13.71
N ASN A 801 48.16 19.94 13.98
CA ASN A 801 48.75 19.88 15.31
C ASN A 801 47.91 20.73 16.29
N PRO A 802 47.42 20.18 17.43
CA PRO A 802 46.69 20.95 18.44
C PRO A 802 47.39 22.23 18.92
N GLN A 803 48.73 22.27 18.87
CA GLN A 803 49.55 23.45 19.17
C GLN A 803 49.21 24.64 18.26
N PHE A 804 48.89 24.37 16.99
CA PHE A 804 48.63 25.35 15.94
C PHE A 804 47.13 25.57 15.73
N THR A 805 46.41 25.75 16.83
CA THR A 805 44.99 26.13 16.86
C THR A 805 44.81 27.47 17.56
N ILE A 806 43.74 28.21 17.24
CA ILE A 806 43.42 29.52 17.82
C ILE A 806 43.28 29.49 19.34
N THR A 807 43.23 30.66 19.98
CA THR A 807 43.45 30.82 21.43
C THR A 807 44.85 30.35 21.82
N MET A 808 45.83 31.07 21.30
CA MET A 808 47.25 30.77 21.49
C MET A 808 47.66 30.97 22.95
N VAL A 809 48.34 29.98 23.53
CA VAL A 809 48.97 30.09 24.87
C VAL A 809 50.49 30.02 24.70
N ASN A 810 51.29 30.43 25.69
CA ASN A 810 52.74 30.31 25.54
C ASN A 810 53.11 28.86 25.23
N GLY A 811 53.87 28.65 24.16
CA GLY A 811 54.15 27.33 23.59
C GLY A 811 53.44 27.10 22.26
N SER A 812 52.48 27.94 21.88
CA SER A 812 51.83 27.90 20.57
C SER A 812 52.77 28.31 19.43
N HIS A 813 53.74 29.20 19.68
CA HIS A 813 54.68 29.64 18.64
C HIS A 813 55.59 28.48 18.17
N PRO A 814 55.75 28.25 16.85
CA PRO A 814 56.51 27.10 16.31
C PRO A 814 57.96 27.00 16.82
N ASN A 815 58.63 28.15 16.98
CA ASN A 815 60.07 28.22 17.30
C ASN A 815 60.39 28.70 18.73
N TYR A 816 59.44 29.28 19.47
CA TYR A 816 59.70 29.99 20.73
C TYR A 816 58.71 29.54 21.81
N LYS A 817 59.14 28.67 22.72
CA LYS A 817 58.23 28.03 23.68
C LYS A 817 57.58 29.00 24.68
N ASN A 818 58.18 30.17 24.92
CA ASN A 818 57.62 31.19 25.80
C ASN A 818 56.65 32.15 25.10
N GLN A 819 56.39 31.97 23.80
CA GLN A 819 55.54 32.86 23.00
C GLN A 819 54.19 32.21 22.67
N GLY A 820 53.14 33.02 22.67
CA GLY A 820 51.77 32.60 22.29
C GLY A 820 50.67 33.53 22.79
N ILE A 821 50.68 33.89 24.08
CA ILE A 821 49.75 34.90 24.63
C ILE A 821 50.20 36.27 24.15
N LEU A 822 49.25 37.11 23.69
CA LEU A 822 49.57 38.41 23.10
C LEU A 822 49.65 39.51 24.15
N LYS A 823 50.43 40.57 23.89
CA LYS A 823 50.34 41.83 24.64
C LYS A 823 49.28 42.74 24.01
N THR A 824 48.65 43.57 24.82
CA THR A 824 47.69 44.55 24.32
C THR A 824 48.38 45.53 23.35
N GLY A 825 47.66 45.99 22.34
CA GLY A 825 48.18 46.80 21.23
C GLY A 825 48.67 46.00 20.02
N TYR A 826 48.98 44.70 20.15
CA TYR A 826 49.26 43.84 19.00
C TYR A 826 47.97 43.32 18.35
N MET A 827 47.99 43.19 17.03
CA MET A 827 46.85 42.86 16.20
C MET A 827 46.95 41.45 15.63
N THR A 828 45.80 40.81 15.54
CA THR A 828 45.60 39.55 14.82
C THR A 828 44.87 39.80 13.51
N ARG A 829 45.24 39.08 12.45
CA ARG A 829 44.47 39.01 11.20
C ARG A 829 43.87 37.64 11.04
N PHE A 830 42.60 37.60 10.69
CA PHE A 830 41.83 36.37 10.62
C PHE A 830 40.99 36.32 9.35
N SER A 831 40.64 35.09 8.96
CA SER A 831 39.75 34.87 7.82
C SER A 831 38.76 33.74 8.10
N LEU A 832 37.66 33.72 7.35
CA LEU A 832 36.66 32.66 7.37
C LEU A 832 35.93 32.55 6.03
N THR A 833 35.25 31.44 5.80
CA THR A 833 34.57 31.12 4.54
C THR A 833 33.07 31.01 4.74
N THR A 834 32.30 31.52 3.77
CA THR A 834 30.87 31.26 3.63
C THR A 834 30.58 30.53 2.32
N VAL A 835 29.53 29.71 2.31
CA VAL A 835 28.98 29.07 1.11
C VAL A 835 27.50 29.41 1.03
N GLY A 836 27.05 29.81 -0.15
CA GLY A 836 25.68 30.21 -0.45
C GLY A 836 25.56 31.65 -0.92
N SER A 837 24.37 32.24 -0.85
CA SER A 837 24.10 33.61 -1.27
C SER A 837 24.50 34.60 -0.19
N MET A 838 25.81 34.87 -0.11
CA MET A 838 26.45 35.93 0.68
C MET A 838 27.25 36.89 -0.26
N ALA A 839 26.78 37.02 -1.50
CA ALA A 839 27.45 37.70 -2.60
C ALA A 839 26.92 39.12 -2.85
N ASP A 840 25.85 39.54 -2.19
CA ASP A 840 25.28 40.86 -2.38
C ASP A 840 26.05 41.93 -1.58
N SER A 841 25.86 43.21 -1.92
CA SER A 841 26.64 44.31 -1.32
C SER A 841 26.24 44.61 0.13
N ASP A 842 25.02 44.25 0.49
CA ASP A 842 24.45 44.44 1.83
C ASP A 842 24.67 43.22 2.73
N ASP A 843 25.23 42.14 2.19
CA ASP A 843 25.62 40.96 2.95
C ASP A 843 26.94 41.21 3.69
N TYR A 844 27.01 40.79 4.95
CA TYR A 844 28.22 40.90 5.75
C TYR A 844 28.32 39.84 6.83
N VAL A 845 29.54 39.64 7.32
CA VAL A 845 29.77 38.85 8.53
C VAL A 845 29.82 39.80 9.71
N ARG A 846 29.03 39.49 10.74
CA ARG A 846 28.96 40.24 11.98
C ARG A 846 29.61 39.43 13.09
N ILE A 847 30.53 40.05 13.83
CA ILE A 847 31.18 39.46 15.00
C ILE A 847 30.97 40.38 16.19
N LYS A 848 30.50 39.82 17.31
CA LYS A 848 30.38 40.52 18.59
C LYS A 848 31.38 39.98 19.59
N PRO A 849 32.43 40.74 19.93
CA PRO A 849 33.32 40.39 21.01
C PRO A 849 32.64 40.43 22.38
N LYS A 850 33.04 39.51 23.25
CA LYS A 850 32.83 39.54 24.70
C LYS A 850 34.17 39.33 25.39
N PHE A 851 34.32 39.88 26.58
CA PHE A 851 35.58 39.84 27.31
C PHE A 851 35.44 39.07 28.62
N TYR A 852 36.42 38.22 28.89
CA TYR A 852 36.53 37.50 30.14
C TYR A 852 37.90 37.76 30.76
N PHE A 853 37.94 37.91 32.07
CA PHE A 853 39.17 37.94 32.84
C PHE A 853 39.42 36.58 33.48
N ALA A 854 40.64 36.06 33.34
CA ALA A 854 41.17 34.96 34.13
C ALA A 854 42.33 35.48 34.99
N ASP A 855 42.48 34.97 36.20
CA ASP A 855 43.59 35.37 37.06
C ASP A 855 44.95 34.86 36.53
N LYS A 856 46.04 35.26 37.20
CA LYS A 856 47.41 34.84 36.86
C LYS A 856 47.64 33.32 36.82
N ASP A 857 46.79 32.51 37.46
CA ASP A 857 46.87 31.05 37.43
C ASP A 857 46.01 30.45 36.30
N GLY A 858 45.44 31.27 35.43
CA GLY A 858 44.53 30.88 34.35
C GLY A 858 43.16 30.43 34.86
N LYS A 859 42.82 30.73 36.11
CA LYS A 859 41.58 30.33 36.80
C LYS A 859 40.63 31.52 36.97
N ASN A 860 39.54 31.30 37.69
CA ASN A 860 38.56 32.33 38.08
C ASN A 860 38.04 33.16 36.90
N ARG A 861 37.77 32.48 35.77
CA ARG A 861 37.16 33.06 34.58
C ARG A 861 35.85 33.77 34.97
N ARG A 862 35.75 35.05 34.64
CA ARG A 862 34.54 35.86 34.82
C ARG A 862 34.40 36.86 33.68
N GLU A 863 33.17 37.20 33.31
CA GLU A 863 32.95 38.25 32.30
C GLU A 863 33.40 39.62 32.86
N ALA A 864 34.00 40.44 32.00
CA ALA A 864 34.63 41.70 32.39
C ALA A 864 34.28 42.83 31.43
N ASP A 865 34.26 44.06 31.94
CA ASP A 865 34.21 45.27 31.12
C ASP A 865 35.64 45.82 30.95
N ILE A 866 35.95 46.33 29.77
CA ILE A 866 37.24 46.94 29.43
C ILE A 866 37.06 48.43 29.20
N TYR A 867 37.93 49.22 29.83
CA TYR A 867 38.13 50.63 29.59
C TYR A 867 39.48 50.82 28.91
N TYR A 868 39.59 51.73 27.94
CA TYR A 868 40.84 51.94 27.22
C TYR A 868 41.22 53.41 27.09
N THR A 869 42.50 53.66 26.84
CA THR A 869 43.02 54.97 26.47
C THR A 869 43.56 54.89 25.04
N GLU A 870 43.04 55.74 24.14
CA GLU A 870 43.50 55.82 22.75
C GLU A 870 43.20 57.21 22.17
N SER A 871 43.96 57.61 21.15
CA SER A 871 43.67 58.81 20.36
C SER A 871 42.78 58.49 19.15
N PHE A 872 41.64 59.15 19.05
CA PHE A 872 40.76 59.11 17.88
C PHE A 872 40.08 60.47 17.71
N ASN A 873 39.60 60.78 16.50
CA ASN A 873 39.01 62.09 16.15
C ASN A 873 39.92 63.30 16.50
N GLY A 874 41.24 63.11 16.48
CA GLY A 874 42.24 64.16 16.74
C GLY A 874 42.48 64.50 18.22
N LYS A 875 41.93 63.73 19.16
CA LYS A 875 42.12 63.92 20.60
C LYS A 875 42.39 62.60 21.31
N GLU A 876 43.14 62.65 22.41
CA GLU A 876 43.28 61.55 23.35
C GLU A 876 42.02 61.42 24.22
N HIS A 877 41.47 60.21 24.28
CA HIS A 877 40.36 59.85 25.14
C HIS A 877 40.83 58.81 26.16
N ILE A 878 40.69 59.13 27.45
CA ILE A 878 41.13 58.30 28.58
C ILE A 878 39.92 57.60 29.18
N LEU A 879 40.10 56.34 29.61
CA LEU A 879 39.04 55.53 30.25
C LEU A 879 37.73 55.45 29.44
N VAL A 880 37.85 55.19 28.14
CA VAL A 880 36.70 54.92 27.28
C VAL A 880 36.20 53.51 27.53
N LYS A 881 34.95 53.35 27.97
CA LYS A 881 34.31 52.04 28.10
C LYS A 881 34.06 51.43 26.73
N MET A 882 34.59 50.23 26.45
CA MET A 882 34.26 49.48 25.24
C MET A 882 32.74 49.22 25.16
N GLY A 883 32.14 49.52 24.02
CA GLY A 883 30.68 49.49 23.81
C GLY A 883 29.91 50.69 24.36
N GLY A 884 30.58 51.65 25.00
CA GLY A 884 29.99 52.92 25.41
C GLY A 884 29.87 53.91 24.26
N ASN A 885 29.15 55.02 24.46
CA ASN A 885 28.89 56.01 23.42
C ASN A 885 30.17 56.55 22.73
N LEU A 886 31.24 56.78 23.49
CA LEU A 886 32.52 57.24 22.94
C LEU A 886 33.25 56.16 22.12
N ASP A 887 33.11 54.88 22.47
CA ASP A 887 33.68 53.77 21.67
C ASP A 887 32.97 53.65 20.32
N LEU A 888 31.67 53.95 20.26
CA LEU A 888 30.91 53.96 19.00
C LEU A 888 31.40 55.02 18.00
N GLU A 889 32.14 56.03 18.46
CA GLU A 889 32.77 57.07 17.63
C GLU A 889 34.21 56.70 17.20
N ASN A 890 34.82 55.65 17.76
CA ASN A 890 36.17 55.19 17.44
C ASN A 890 36.18 54.22 16.25
N ASP A 891 35.93 54.75 15.06
CA ASP A 891 35.76 53.94 13.85
C ASP A 891 37.07 53.41 13.29
N LYS A 892 37.24 52.08 13.33
CA LYS A 892 38.35 51.41 12.64
C LYS A 892 37.95 51.10 11.20
N SER A 893 38.75 51.60 10.26
CA SER A 893 38.53 51.41 8.82
C SER A 893 39.74 50.72 8.19
N ILE A 894 39.50 49.81 7.24
CA ILE A 894 40.57 49.15 6.48
C ILE A 894 40.36 49.41 4.99
N LYS A 895 41.49 49.53 4.29
CA LYS A 895 41.56 49.61 2.84
C LYS A 895 41.67 48.20 2.24
N THR A 896 40.78 47.84 1.32
CA THR A 896 40.76 46.50 0.69
C THR A 896 42.10 46.09 0.10
N GLY A 897 42.80 47.01 -0.56
CA GLY A 897 44.10 46.76 -1.17
C GLY A 897 45.30 46.95 -0.24
N ASP A 898 45.11 46.97 1.08
CA ASP A 898 46.21 47.02 2.04
C ASP A 898 47.07 45.75 1.91
N PRO A 899 48.36 45.86 1.53
CA PRO A 899 49.22 44.69 1.36
C PRO A 899 49.47 43.93 2.67
N TYR A 900 49.24 44.54 3.83
CA TYR A 900 49.37 43.85 5.10
C TYR A 900 48.22 42.87 5.37
N LEU A 901 47.03 43.06 4.78
CA LEU A 901 45.97 42.06 4.86
C LEU A 901 46.35 40.73 4.19
N GLY A 902 47.28 40.75 3.25
CA GLY A 902 47.76 39.54 2.58
C GLY A 902 46.73 38.87 1.67
N ILE A 903 45.67 39.58 1.25
CA ILE A 903 44.65 39.03 0.34
C ILE A 903 45.33 38.65 -0.99
N PRO A 904 45.16 37.41 -1.50
CA PRO A 904 45.73 37.01 -2.78
C PRO A 904 45.29 37.90 -3.94
N GLU A 905 46.24 38.36 -4.76
CA GLU A 905 45.93 39.24 -5.89
C GLU A 905 44.97 38.59 -6.88
N SER A 906 45.04 37.26 -7.06
CA SER A 906 44.13 36.48 -7.90
C SER A 906 42.69 36.51 -7.40
N GLU A 907 42.47 36.49 -6.07
CA GLU A 907 41.15 36.63 -5.47
C GLU A 907 40.58 38.03 -5.67
N LEU A 908 41.41 39.06 -5.47
CA LEU A 908 41.02 40.45 -5.72
C LEU A 908 40.68 40.69 -7.21
N GLN A 909 41.47 40.14 -8.12
CA GLN A 909 41.23 40.20 -9.57
C GLN A 909 39.91 39.55 -9.95
N ARG A 910 39.68 38.31 -9.49
CA ARG A 910 38.44 37.57 -9.76
C ARG A 910 37.22 38.28 -9.19
N THR A 911 37.33 38.80 -7.97
CA THR A 911 36.23 39.52 -7.32
C THR A 911 35.90 40.80 -8.06
N ALA A 912 36.91 41.64 -8.34
CA ALA A 912 36.73 42.88 -9.10
C ALA A 912 36.10 42.64 -10.48
N TYR A 913 36.48 41.54 -11.16
CA TYR A 913 35.89 41.12 -12.43
C TYR A 913 34.39 40.85 -12.32
N TYR A 914 33.95 40.00 -11.37
CA TYR A 914 32.53 39.65 -11.24
C TYR A 914 31.66 40.75 -10.63
N GLU A 915 32.26 41.65 -9.85
CA GLU A 915 31.64 42.89 -9.36
C GLU A 915 31.55 43.98 -10.45
N GLY A 916 32.20 43.79 -11.61
CA GLY A 916 32.17 44.74 -12.72
C GLY A 916 32.94 46.03 -12.44
N VAL A 917 33.98 45.98 -11.60
CA VAL A 917 34.74 47.16 -11.15
C VAL A 917 36.23 46.98 -11.50
N PRO A 918 36.94 48.03 -11.98
CA PRO A 918 38.37 47.91 -12.21
C PRO A 918 39.13 47.56 -10.92
N LEU A 919 40.10 46.63 -10.99
CA LEU A 919 40.89 46.18 -9.84
C LEU A 919 41.48 47.33 -9.02
N ARG A 920 41.99 48.38 -9.68
CA ARG A 920 42.53 49.57 -9.00
C ARG A 920 41.47 50.26 -8.13
N LYS A 921 40.24 50.36 -8.63
CA LYS A 921 39.11 50.96 -7.90
C LYS A 921 38.65 50.04 -6.76
N TRP A 922 38.63 48.72 -6.97
CA TRP A 922 38.36 47.74 -5.92
C TRP A 922 39.36 47.85 -4.75
N LYS A 923 40.67 47.87 -5.05
CA LYS A 923 41.75 47.98 -4.07
C LYS A 923 41.80 49.33 -3.32
N SER A 924 41.26 50.41 -3.90
CA SER A 924 41.26 51.72 -3.27
C SER A 924 40.13 51.94 -2.26
N GLN A 925 39.14 51.04 -2.20
CA GLN A 925 38.01 51.19 -1.29
C GLN A 925 38.47 51.10 0.16
N THR A 926 37.91 51.97 1.00
CA THR A 926 38.11 51.98 2.45
C THR A 926 36.75 51.97 3.11
N LYS A 927 36.52 51.06 4.06
CA LYS A 927 35.26 50.93 4.78
C LYS A 927 35.51 50.80 6.27
N LYS A 928 34.56 51.32 7.05
CA LYS A 928 34.45 51.06 8.48
C LYS A 928 34.15 49.59 8.69
N ILE A 929 34.87 48.99 9.63
CA ILE A 929 34.80 47.56 9.91
C ILE A 929 34.38 47.35 11.35
N TYR A 930 34.91 48.09 12.32
CA TYR A 930 34.52 47.84 13.70
C TYR A 930 34.67 49.03 14.63
N ASN A 931 33.94 48.93 15.74
CA ASN A 931 34.35 49.39 17.07
C ASN A 931 34.60 48.14 17.93
N TYR A 932 35.19 48.27 19.13
CA TYR A 932 35.70 47.09 19.85
C TYR A 932 34.62 46.06 20.27
N MET A 933 33.32 46.43 20.21
CA MET A 933 32.18 45.56 20.52
C MET A 933 31.35 45.11 19.31
N ASN A 934 31.59 45.66 18.12
CA ASN A 934 30.88 45.29 16.89
C ASN A 934 31.84 45.29 15.71
N ILE A 935 32.16 44.10 15.22
CA ILE A 935 32.93 43.92 13.99
C ILE A 935 31.97 43.53 12.87
N MET A 936 32.13 44.20 11.74
CA MET A 936 31.42 44.00 10.49
C MET A 936 32.46 43.79 9.41
N LEU A 937 32.48 42.63 8.77
CA LEU A 937 33.26 42.39 7.57
C LEU A 937 32.35 42.70 6.38
N PRO A 938 32.43 43.90 5.77
CA PRO A 938 31.60 44.27 4.63
C PRO A 938 32.05 43.56 3.36
N PHE A 939 31.23 43.64 2.30
CA PHE A 939 31.53 43.08 0.98
C PHE A 939 32.91 43.51 0.41
N THR A 940 33.48 44.64 0.85
CA THR A 940 34.81 45.10 0.41
C THR A 940 35.97 44.28 0.97
N LEU A 941 35.74 43.46 1.99
CA LEU A 941 36.70 42.50 2.56
C LEU A 941 36.35 41.05 2.21
N ARG A 942 35.37 40.86 1.33
CA ARG A 942 34.98 39.59 0.76
C ARG A 942 35.70 39.37 -0.55
N THR A 943 36.10 38.15 -0.81
CA THR A 943 36.52 37.72 -2.14
C THR A 943 35.73 36.49 -2.57
N PHE A 944 35.58 36.32 -3.88
CA PHE A 944 34.95 35.14 -4.46
C PHE A 944 35.99 34.05 -4.64
N ILE A 945 35.70 32.84 -4.16
CA ILE A 945 36.59 31.67 -4.24
C ILE A 945 35.97 30.41 -4.85
N GLY A 946 34.69 30.45 -5.21
CA GLY A 946 34.00 29.31 -5.81
C GLY A 946 34.67 28.86 -7.12
N PHE A 947 34.75 27.55 -7.30
CA PHE A 947 35.33 26.92 -8.49
C PHE A 947 34.75 25.53 -8.71
N VAL A 948 34.43 25.21 -9.97
CA VAL A 948 33.88 23.93 -10.41
C VAL A 948 34.46 23.64 -11.78
N ASP A 949 34.95 22.42 -12.01
CA ASP A 949 35.50 22.01 -13.30
C ASP A 949 35.12 20.55 -13.62
N PRO A 950 34.45 20.28 -14.76
CA PRO A 950 33.88 21.25 -15.69
C PRO A 950 32.62 21.94 -15.12
N ILE A 951 32.39 23.19 -15.52
CA ILE A 951 31.16 23.92 -15.18
C ILE A 951 29.99 23.33 -15.99
N PRO A 952 28.88 22.91 -15.36
CA PRO A 952 27.70 22.43 -16.09
C PRO A 952 27.11 23.48 -17.02
N GLN A 953 26.57 23.06 -18.17
CA GLN A 953 26.06 23.97 -19.21
C GLN A 953 24.95 24.93 -18.72
N THR A 954 24.17 24.54 -17.73
CA THR A 954 23.08 25.35 -17.16
C THR A 954 23.54 26.34 -16.10
N VAL A 955 24.83 26.34 -15.73
CA VAL A 955 25.40 27.14 -14.65
C VAL A 955 26.41 28.13 -15.24
N THR A 956 26.28 29.41 -14.87
CA THR A 956 27.25 30.43 -15.30
C THR A 956 28.50 30.42 -14.41
N GLU A 957 29.64 30.79 -15.00
CA GLU A 957 30.90 30.91 -14.25
C GLU A 957 30.79 31.90 -13.08
N LYS A 958 30.03 32.99 -13.27
CA LYS A 958 29.73 33.95 -12.19
C LYS A 958 28.99 33.28 -11.04
N GLN A 959 27.91 32.53 -11.29
CA GLN A 959 27.15 31.85 -10.22
C GLN A 959 28.03 30.90 -9.42
N ALA A 960 28.86 30.10 -10.10
CA ALA A 960 29.80 29.19 -9.42
C ALA A 960 30.83 29.98 -8.60
N ALA A 961 31.47 31.01 -9.18
CA ALA A 961 32.49 31.80 -8.52
C ALA A 961 31.97 32.54 -7.28
N THR A 962 30.79 33.15 -7.38
CA THR A 962 30.17 33.93 -6.30
C THR A 962 29.49 33.06 -5.24
N SER A 963 29.45 31.74 -5.38
CA SER A 963 28.78 30.83 -4.43
C SER A 963 29.58 30.50 -3.17
N VAL A 964 30.89 30.75 -3.19
CA VAL A 964 31.78 30.56 -2.04
C VAL A 964 32.59 31.83 -1.85
N GLN A 965 32.57 32.37 -0.63
CA GLN A 965 33.19 33.65 -0.33
C GLN A 965 34.17 33.53 0.83
N HIS A 966 35.29 34.23 0.71
CA HIS A 966 36.33 34.28 1.73
C HIS A 966 36.39 35.70 2.31
N TRP A 967 36.31 35.80 3.62
CA TRP A 967 36.21 37.06 4.36
C TRP A 967 37.48 37.29 5.17
N TYR A 968 37.97 38.52 5.16
CA TYR A 968 39.19 38.93 5.85
C TYR A 968 38.90 39.99 6.90
N GLY A 969 39.55 39.91 8.06
CA GLY A 969 39.39 40.87 9.15
C GLY A 969 40.64 41.01 10.00
N GLU A 970 40.65 42.04 10.84
CA GLU A 970 41.69 42.24 11.85
C GLU A 970 41.07 42.68 13.17
N TYR A 971 41.73 42.34 14.28
CA TYR A 971 41.27 42.69 15.62
C TYR A 971 42.44 42.82 16.60
N TYR A 972 42.37 43.83 17.47
CA TYR A 972 43.30 44.05 18.57
C TYR A 972 42.57 44.67 19.78
N LEU A 973 43.21 44.66 20.94
CA LEU A 973 42.84 45.52 22.07
C LEU A 973 43.82 46.70 22.11
N PRO A 974 43.37 47.94 22.45
CA PRO A 974 44.25 49.10 22.61
C PRO A 974 45.46 48.81 23.50
N ALA A 975 46.56 49.55 23.31
CA ALA A 975 47.77 49.34 24.09
C ALA A 975 47.54 49.53 25.60
N GLU A 976 46.76 50.54 25.99
CA GLU A 976 46.43 50.84 27.39
C GLU A 976 44.98 50.45 27.68
N VAL A 977 44.79 49.46 28.55
CA VAL A 977 43.48 48.95 28.96
C VAL A 977 43.40 48.80 30.48
N HIS A 978 42.20 48.98 31.01
CA HIS A 978 41.86 48.78 32.41
C HIS A 978 40.61 47.92 32.51
N ILE A 979 40.68 46.85 33.30
CA ILE A 979 39.68 45.79 33.31
C ILE A 979 38.96 45.80 34.65
N VAL A 980 37.63 45.69 34.63
CA VAL A 980 36.79 45.59 35.84
C VAL A 980 35.82 44.42 35.72
N PRO A 981 35.29 43.89 36.84
CA PRO A 981 34.18 42.96 36.79
C PRO A 981 33.02 43.56 35.98
N LYS A 982 32.36 42.74 35.16
CA LYS A 982 31.27 43.22 34.31
C LYS A 982 30.20 43.96 35.11
N GLY A 983 29.78 45.12 34.60
CA GLY A 983 28.76 45.95 35.23
C GLY A 983 29.24 46.80 36.41
N TYR A 984 30.53 46.77 36.75
CA TYR A 984 31.08 47.65 37.78
C TYR A 984 31.01 49.13 37.33
N ASP A 985 30.42 49.99 38.17
CA ASP A 985 30.22 51.40 37.86
C ASP A 985 31.44 52.24 38.28
N VAL A 986 32.43 52.28 37.39
CA VAL A 986 33.68 53.05 37.57
C VAL A 986 33.38 54.55 37.74
N SER A 987 32.41 55.09 37.01
CA SER A 987 32.05 56.50 37.05
C SER A 987 31.46 56.88 38.40
N ASN A 988 30.52 56.07 38.92
CA ASN A 988 29.95 56.30 40.25
C ASN A 988 31.01 56.19 41.35
N TYR A 989 31.91 55.21 41.25
CA TYR A 989 33.01 55.09 42.21
C TYR A 989 33.88 56.35 42.23
N ALA A 990 34.32 56.82 41.06
CA ALA A 990 35.18 58.00 40.91
C ALA A 990 34.52 59.26 41.50
N LEU A 991 33.22 59.45 41.27
CA LEU A 991 32.45 60.58 41.79
C LEU A 991 32.39 60.60 43.34
N HIS A 992 32.32 59.44 43.99
CA HIS A 992 32.17 59.34 45.44
C HIS A 992 33.50 59.22 46.20
N HIS A 993 34.63 59.01 45.51
CA HIS A 993 35.94 58.79 46.13
C HIS A 993 37.02 59.79 45.68
N GLY A 994 36.63 60.89 45.00
CA GLY A 994 37.53 61.99 44.66
C GLY A 994 38.43 61.75 43.45
N GLY A 995 38.08 60.81 42.57
CA GLY A 995 38.82 60.47 41.36
C GLY A 995 39.23 59.00 41.28
N LEU A 996 40.12 58.69 40.33
CA LEU A 996 40.73 57.38 40.14
C LEU A 996 42.26 57.55 40.16
N ASP A 997 42.95 56.72 40.93
CA ASP A 997 44.43 56.66 40.96
C ASP A 997 44.99 55.35 40.40
N TYR A 998 44.10 54.51 39.88
CA TYR A 998 44.37 53.16 39.36
C TYR A 998 44.84 52.16 40.41
N HIS A 999 44.92 52.49 41.71
CA HIS A 999 45.29 51.55 42.78
C HIS A 999 44.07 50.88 43.43
N GLU A 1000 42.87 51.19 42.95
CA GLU A 1000 41.64 50.64 43.47
C GLU A 1000 41.57 49.11 43.33
N LYS A 1001 41.00 48.44 44.35
CA LYS A 1001 40.96 46.98 44.45
C LYS A 1001 40.06 46.30 43.40
N PHE A 1002 39.20 47.06 42.73
CA PHE A 1002 38.29 46.51 41.73
C PHE A 1002 38.95 46.34 40.36
N TRP A 1003 40.12 46.97 40.11
CA TRP A 1003 40.87 46.75 38.89
C TRP A 1003 41.45 45.34 38.82
N LEU A 1004 41.14 44.64 37.74
CA LEU A 1004 41.62 43.29 37.46
C LEU A 1004 42.96 43.37 36.72
N LYS A 1005 44.07 43.50 37.46
CA LYS A 1005 45.40 43.79 36.90
C LYS A 1005 46.25 42.54 36.61
N GLU A 1006 46.32 41.59 37.54
CA GLU A 1006 47.22 40.42 37.42
C GLU A 1006 46.51 39.21 36.82
N GLY A 1007 46.55 39.06 35.49
CA GLY A 1007 45.91 37.95 34.80
C GLY A 1007 45.86 38.09 33.28
N TYR A 1008 44.79 37.58 32.69
CA TYR A 1008 44.62 37.46 31.25
C TYR A 1008 43.23 37.92 30.80
N ILE A 1009 43.18 38.51 29.62
CA ILE A 1009 41.95 38.89 28.91
C ILE A 1009 41.69 37.84 27.82
N ILE A 1010 40.58 37.12 27.92
CA ILE A 1010 40.11 36.21 26.86
C ILE A 1010 39.05 36.96 26.05
N VAL A 1011 39.28 37.06 24.75
CA VAL A 1011 38.34 37.63 23.79
C VAL A 1011 37.53 36.49 23.17
N ASN A 1012 36.21 36.55 23.34
CA ASN A 1012 35.25 35.59 22.82
C ASN A 1012 34.46 36.21 21.66
N PHE A 1013 34.36 35.51 20.53
CA PHE A 1013 33.67 35.95 19.32
C PHE A 1013 32.34 35.22 19.15
N ASP A 1014 31.25 35.97 19.09
CA ASP A 1014 29.96 35.52 18.55
C ASP A 1014 29.86 35.91 17.08
N ILE A 1015 29.94 34.92 16.18
CA ILE A 1015 30.04 35.11 14.73
C ILE A 1015 28.71 34.72 14.08
N THR A 1016 28.13 35.66 13.34
CA THR A 1016 26.88 35.49 12.58
C THR A 1016 27.00 36.08 11.18
N THR A 1017 26.25 35.54 10.22
CA THR A 1017 26.06 36.21 8.92
C THR A 1017 24.80 37.07 8.94
N VAL A 1018 24.84 38.18 8.20
CA VAL A 1018 23.67 38.99 7.89
C VAL A 1018 23.43 38.93 6.40
N LYS A 1019 22.22 38.53 6.01
CA LYS A 1019 21.76 38.42 4.63
C LYS A 1019 20.45 39.18 4.51
N ASP A 1020 20.33 40.04 3.51
CA ASP A 1020 19.14 40.90 3.30
C ASP A 1020 18.72 41.70 4.56
N GLY A 1021 19.70 42.10 5.38
CA GLY A 1021 19.47 42.83 6.63
C GLY A 1021 19.03 41.97 7.83
N GLU A 1022 18.86 40.66 7.66
CA GLU A 1022 18.46 39.72 8.73
C GLU A 1022 19.60 38.78 9.14
N LEU A 1023 19.59 38.36 10.41
CA LEU A 1023 20.54 37.35 10.90
C LEU A 1023 20.22 35.99 10.27
N ASN A 1024 21.20 35.39 9.60
CA ASN A 1024 20.99 34.17 8.82
C ASN A 1024 21.66 32.94 9.46
N LEU A 1025 23.00 32.90 9.53
CA LEU A 1025 23.77 31.77 10.06
C LEU A 1025 24.50 32.15 11.35
N SER A 1026 24.68 31.18 12.25
CA SER A 1026 25.51 31.35 13.45
C SER A 1026 26.59 30.27 13.53
N TYR A 1027 27.83 30.68 13.82
CA TYR A 1027 28.97 29.77 13.95
C TYR A 1027 28.87 28.89 15.21
N ILE A 1028 28.33 29.43 16.31
CA ILE A 1028 28.09 28.69 17.56
C ILE A 1028 26.73 28.00 17.52
N ASN A 1029 25.72 28.67 16.93
CA ASN A 1029 24.32 28.26 16.85
C ASN A 1029 23.74 27.80 18.20
N ALA A 1030 24.06 28.54 19.27
CA ALA A 1030 23.79 28.10 20.65
C ALA A 1030 22.33 27.69 20.88
N ALA A 1031 21.38 28.49 20.40
CA ALA A 1031 19.94 28.26 20.59
C ALA A 1031 19.42 26.97 19.94
N ASN A 1032 20.04 26.53 18.84
CA ASN A 1032 19.59 25.35 18.09
C ASN A 1032 20.49 24.12 18.32
N SER A 1033 21.72 24.31 18.82
CA SER A 1033 22.69 23.22 18.97
C SER A 1033 22.22 22.09 19.91
N GLU A 1034 21.41 22.41 20.92
CA GLU A 1034 20.79 21.43 21.82
C GLU A 1034 19.76 20.54 21.09
N ASN A 1035 19.18 21.03 19.99
CA ASN A 1035 18.23 20.31 19.14
C ASN A 1035 18.91 19.56 17.97
N GLY A 1036 20.24 19.41 18.04
CA GLY A 1036 21.03 18.66 17.05
C GLY A 1036 21.51 19.49 15.85
N TYR A 1037 21.37 20.82 15.88
CA TYR A 1037 21.90 21.69 14.83
C TYR A 1037 23.41 21.94 14.97
N CYS A 1038 24.05 22.39 13.88
CA CYS A 1038 25.50 22.50 13.81
C CYS A 1038 26.05 23.62 14.71
N ASN A 1039 26.95 23.25 15.61
CA ASN A 1039 27.90 24.16 16.26
C ASN A 1039 29.27 23.95 15.63
N MET A 1040 29.77 24.97 14.94
CA MET A 1040 30.95 24.84 14.09
C MET A 1040 32.26 24.80 14.88
N TRP A 1041 32.32 25.47 16.03
CA TRP A 1041 33.47 25.34 16.96
C TRP A 1041 33.69 23.87 17.36
N LYS A 1042 32.60 23.18 17.71
CA LYS A 1042 32.63 21.74 18.03
C LYS A 1042 32.96 20.90 16.81
N ARG A 1043 32.35 21.21 15.66
CA ARG A 1043 32.54 20.46 14.41
C ARG A 1043 34.00 20.44 13.97
N GLU A 1044 34.65 21.60 13.97
CA GLU A 1044 36.07 21.76 13.60
C GLU A 1044 37.03 21.29 14.70
N GLY A 1045 36.52 20.83 15.84
CA GLY A 1045 37.31 20.21 16.91
C GLY A 1045 38.11 21.23 17.71
N TYR A 1046 37.47 22.32 18.14
CA TYR A 1046 38.06 23.35 18.99
C TYR A 1046 38.71 22.76 20.27
N GLN A 1047 39.82 23.37 20.70
CA GLN A 1047 40.62 22.90 21.83
C GLN A 1047 40.20 23.58 23.13
N TYR A 1048 39.27 22.97 23.86
CA TYR A 1048 38.70 23.53 25.10
C TYR A 1048 39.66 23.57 26.30
N ARG A 1049 40.83 22.92 26.21
CA ARG A 1049 41.84 22.95 27.26
C ARG A 1049 43.23 23.03 26.65
N LYS A 1050 44.02 24.02 27.07
CA LYS A 1050 45.44 24.14 26.70
C LYS A 1050 46.30 24.41 27.92
N THR A 1051 47.52 23.87 27.91
CA THR A 1051 48.52 24.12 28.95
C THR A 1051 49.62 24.98 28.36
N SER A 1052 49.81 26.16 28.95
CA SER A 1052 50.90 27.07 28.67
C SER A 1052 52.25 26.45 29.05
N TYR A 1053 53.32 26.84 28.37
CA TYR A 1053 54.70 26.40 28.63
C TYR A 1053 55.13 26.56 30.11
N HIS A 1054 54.57 27.55 30.82
CA HIS A 1054 54.82 27.75 32.25
C HIS A 1054 53.93 26.90 33.18
N GLY A 1055 53.20 25.92 32.66
CA GLY A 1055 52.36 24.99 33.43
C GLY A 1055 50.94 25.48 33.72
N ILE A 1056 50.58 26.69 33.30
CA ILE A 1056 49.24 27.27 33.49
C ILE A 1056 48.24 26.60 32.53
N SER A 1057 47.19 25.99 33.08
CA SER A 1057 46.11 25.36 32.29
C SER A 1057 44.93 26.29 32.14
N PHE A 1058 44.51 26.56 30.90
CA PHE A 1058 43.32 27.33 30.57
C PHE A 1058 42.17 26.43 30.14
N ASN A 1059 40.94 26.78 30.56
CA ASN A 1059 39.71 26.17 30.09
C ASN A 1059 38.92 27.19 29.25
N PHE A 1060 38.68 26.83 28.00
CA PHE A 1060 38.02 27.67 27.00
C PHE A 1060 36.58 27.22 26.75
N GLN A 1061 35.83 28.08 26.07
CA GLN A 1061 34.44 27.90 25.64
C GLN A 1061 34.31 28.22 24.14
N ASP A 1062 33.20 27.80 23.53
CA ASP A 1062 32.87 28.16 22.15
C ASP A 1062 32.95 29.68 21.98
N GLY A 1063 33.64 30.14 20.93
CA GLY A 1063 33.89 31.55 20.67
C GLY A 1063 35.23 32.08 21.18
N ASP A 1064 35.92 31.42 22.13
CA ASP A 1064 37.18 31.97 22.67
C ASP A 1064 38.24 32.04 21.55
N TYR A 1065 38.54 33.23 21.06
CA TYR A 1065 39.31 33.47 19.84
C TYR A 1065 40.80 33.71 20.15
N VAL A 1066 41.09 34.61 21.09
CA VAL A 1066 42.46 35.02 21.44
C VAL A 1066 42.56 35.40 22.92
N ILE A 1067 43.77 35.33 23.47
CA ILE A 1067 44.08 35.71 24.85
C ILE A 1067 45.20 36.75 24.87
N TYR A 1068 45.02 37.79 25.69
CA TYR A 1068 45.99 38.86 25.95
C TYR A 1068 46.41 38.84 27.42
N TYR A 1069 47.62 39.32 27.71
CA TYR A 1069 48.00 39.68 29.07
C TYR A 1069 47.19 40.90 29.55
N ALA A 1070 46.73 40.89 30.80
CA ALA A 1070 46.05 42.03 31.40
C ALA A 1070 47.03 43.14 31.85
N ASN A 1071 48.31 42.79 32.04
CA ASN A 1071 49.35 43.64 32.61
C ASN A 1071 50.56 43.87 31.68
N HIS A 1072 50.51 43.43 30.42
CA HIS A 1072 51.58 43.65 29.45
C HIS A 1072 51.04 44.31 28.19
N SER A 1073 51.77 45.32 27.72
CA SER A 1073 51.41 46.14 26.56
C SER A 1073 52.57 46.24 25.57
N VAL A 1074 52.25 46.47 24.30
CA VAL A 1074 53.23 46.80 23.25
C VAL A 1074 54.09 48.03 23.60
N GLN A 1075 53.61 48.93 24.47
CA GLN A 1075 54.39 50.07 24.96
C GLN A 1075 55.67 49.65 25.71
N GLU A 1076 55.69 48.46 26.31
CA GLU A 1076 56.88 47.91 26.98
C GLU A 1076 58.00 47.54 25.99
N ASP A 1077 57.64 47.25 24.73
CA ASP A 1077 58.57 46.78 23.70
C ASP A 1077 59.18 47.92 22.88
N TYR A 1078 58.55 49.10 22.88
CA TYR A 1078 59.01 50.29 22.14
C TYR A 1078 59.20 51.48 23.10
N ILE A 1079 60.39 51.59 23.70
CA ILE A 1079 60.77 52.77 24.48
C ILE A 1079 61.09 53.91 23.49
N SER A 1080 60.33 55.00 23.54
CA SER A 1080 60.71 56.28 22.93
C SER A 1080 61.92 56.84 23.66
N SER A 1081 63.12 56.58 23.15
CA SER A 1081 64.32 57.31 23.56
C SER A 1081 64.36 58.63 22.80
N GLY A 1082 63.64 59.63 23.30
CA GLY A 1082 63.89 61.02 22.94
C GLY A 1082 65.24 61.45 23.50
N THR A 1083 66.24 61.63 22.63
CA THR A 1083 67.42 62.43 22.94
C THR A 1083 66.98 63.87 23.17
N HIS A 1084 67.07 64.33 24.42
CA HIS A 1084 67.24 65.76 24.69
C HIS A 1084 68.69 66.17 24.49
#